data_AF-A0A1Q8S222-F1
#
_entry.id   AF-A0A1Q8S222-F1
#
_cell.length_a   1.000
_cell.length_b   1.000
_cell.length_c   1.000
_cell.angle_alpha   90.00
_cell.angle_beta   90.00
_cell.angle_gamma   90.00
#
_symmetry.space_group_name_H-M   'P 1'
#
loop_
_entity.id
_entity.type
_entity.pdbx_description
1 polymer ?
#
loop_
_entity_poly.entity_id
_entity_poly.type
_entity_poly.pdbx_seq_one_letter_code
_entity_poly.pdbx_strand_id
1 'polypeptide(L)'
;MSKAAAVKEAVKESLLGAEEPVQLSAQTKSRFVANAIKDEASGELFMGPEEFIKAVAPTGEDYHKIKREQYGILFGVADRKGAGKITLSEWAAFENLLLKPDAEYEIAFRLFDVDRTGNVKYEDFRKLYELNKGPDSIPFDWECEWAKLYIGSTKKRHHMDYPQFSQMLRGLQGERIRQAFQLFDKDGDGFIDPEDFERIIRETSKHKLSDHLLENLSTLCNISLGSKVSYANVRAFQNMIKEIDLVELIVRRACAKSPDGKITRTEFLNQAAKITRFSLFTPMEADILFHFASLDEPSGRLGLGDFAKVLDPSWRNSVYDADDAASRALAKGTSASKAVLSSILESAYNFGLGSLAGAFGAFMVYPIDLVKTRLQNQRSARPGERLYKNSIDCFQKVWRNEGPRGLYSGVVPQLIGVAPEKAIKLTVNDIVRGYFTNKEGKIWYGHEILAGGAAGGCQVVFTNPLEIVKIRLQVQGEVAKTVEGAPKRSAMWIVRNLGLVGLYKGASACLLRDVPFSAIYFPTYSHLKKDLFGESPTKKLGVVQLLTAGAIAGMPAAYLTTPCDVIKTRLQVEARKGEATYTGLRHAAKTIWKEEGFRAFFKGGPARIFRSSPQFGFTLAAYEVLQTVIPYPGKPDSGKVHTGVGDAVNTLKDNLDTSPFGRSRNALKLILDIDEDFGKVKLPSQETWKKLPALVGGGGSS
;
A
#
# COMPACT_ATOMS: atom_id res chain seq x y z
N MET A 1 21.95 -51.76 4.68
CA MET A 1 22.48 -50.60 3.93
C MET A 1 23.21 -49.67 4.89
N SER A 2 24.35 -49.08 4.50
CA SER A 2 25.02 -48.07 5.34
C SER A 2 24.14 -46.81 5.46
N LYS A 3 24.29 -46.02 6.54
CA LYS A 3 23.55 -44.75 6.71
C LYS A 3 23.70 -43.82 5.50
N ALA A 4 24.87 -43.82 4.84
CA ALA A 4 25.11 -43.05 3.62
C ALA A 4 24.29 -43.56 2.41
N ALA A 5 24.11 -44.88 2.27
CA ALA A 5 23.28 -45.46 1.23
C ALA A 5 21.77 -45.19 1.47
N ALA A 6 21.33 -45.21 2.73
CA ALA A 6 19.96 -44.86 3.10
C ALA A 6 19.65 -43.37 2.87
N VAL A 7 20.60 -42.47 3.14
CA VAL A 7 20.46 -41.03 2.82
C VAL A 7 20.44 -40.82 1.30
N LYS A 8 21.28 -41.55 0.55
CA LYS A 8 21.30 -41.45 -0.92
C LYS A 8 20.01 -41.98 -1.55
N GLU A 9 19.45 -43.06 -1.04
CA GLU A 9 18.13 -43.58 -1.44
C GLU A 9 17.00 -42.62 -1.03
N ALA A 10 17.02 -42.04 0.17
CA ALA A 10 16.01 -41.06 0.59
C ALA A 10 16.06 -39.75 -0.23
N VAL A 11 17.26 -39.30 -0.62
CA VAL A 11 17.42 -38.15 -1.54
C VAL A 11 16.97 -38.54 -2.95
N LYS A 12 17.25 -39.77 -3.40
CA LYS A 12 16.77 -40.27 -4.69
C LYS A 12 15.24 -40.40 -4.73
N GLU A 13 14.60 -40.90 -3.66
CA GLU A 13 13.14 -40.93 -3.50
C GLU A 13 12.54 -39.52 -3.43
N SER A 14 13.19 -38.57 -2.74
CA SER A 14 12.69 -37.19 -2.67
C SER A 14 12.81 -36.43 -4.00
N LEU A 15 13.83 -36.73 -4.80
CA LEU A 15 14.06 -36.15 -6.13
C LEU A 15 13.18 -36.79 -7.22
N LEU A 16 12.99 -38.12 -7.16
CA LEU A 16 12.10 -38.84 -8.08
C LEU A 16 10.62 -38.58 -7.74
N GLY A 17 10.32 -38.22 -6.48
CA GLY A 17 8.98 -38.00 -5.95
C GLY A 17 8.25 -39.33 -5.70
N ALA A 18 7.82 -39.54 -4.45
CA ALA A 18 7.02 -40.70 -4.06
C ALA A 18 5.73 -40.80 -4.92
N GLU A 19 5.34 -42.03 -5.27
CA GLU A 19 4.05 -42.36 -5.91
C GLU A 19 2.86 -42.27 -4.93
N GLU A 20 3.00 -41.53 -3.83
CA GLU A 20 1.91 -41.38 -2.87
C GLU A 20 0.74 -40.61 -3.51
N PRO A 21 -0.51 -40.98 -3.20
CA PRO A 21 -1.68 -40.36 -3.80
C PRO A 21 -1.73 -38.89 -3.43
N VAL A 22 -1.37 -38.05 -4.40
CA VAL A 22 -1.44 -36.60 -4.31
C VAL A 22 -2.83 -36.19 -3.84
N GLN A 23 -2.93 -35.47 -2.73
CA GLN A 23 -4.16 -34.77 -2.34
C GLN A 23 -4.49 -33.74 -3.43
N LEU A 24 -5.30 -34.17 -4.39
CA LEU A 24 -5.69 -33.36 -5.53
C LEU A 24 -6.57 -32.19 -5.07
N SER A 25 -6.06 -30.97 -5.20
CA SER A 25 -6.86 -29.76 -5.02
C SER A 25 -8.01 -29.72 -6.04
N ALA A 26 -9.17 -29.19 -5.65
CA ALA A 26 -10.31 -29.04 -6.55
C ALA A 26 -9.98 -28.15 -7.76
N GLN A 27 -9.07 -27.18 -7.60
CA GLN A 27 -8.60 -26.30 -8.67
C GLN A 27 -7.74 -27.06 -9.69
N THR A 28 -6.80 -27.90 -9.23
CA THR A 28 -5.94 -28.74 -10.09
C THR A 28 -6.76 -29.69 -10.96
N LYS A 29 -7.78 -30.33 -10.37
CA LYS A 29 -8.73 -31.20 -11.09
C LYS A 29 -9.54 -30.42 -12.13
N SER A 30 -10.09 -29.28 -11.75
CA SER A 30 -10.89 -28.43 -12.66
C SER A 30 -10.08 -28.00 -13.89
N ARG A 31 -8.82 -27.58 -13.69
CA ARG A 31 -7.92 -27.21 -14.79
C ARG A 31 -7.59 -28.34 -15.75
N PHE A 32 -7.36 -29.54 -15.21
CA PHE A 32 -7.14 -30.73 -16.02
C PHE A 32 -8.36 -31.02 -16.88
N VAL A 33 -9.54 -31.10 -16.27
CA VAL A 33 -10.80 -31.42 -16.97
C VAL A 33 -11.15 -30.37 -18.03
N ALA A 34 -10.82 -29.09 -17.79
CA ALA A 34 -11.09 -28.01 -18.74
C ALA A 34 -10.26 -28.10 -20.05
N ASN A 35 -9.10 -28.76 -20.01
CA ASN A 35 -8.20 -28.85 -21.17
C ASN A 35 -7.97 -30.28 -21.68
N ALA A 36 -8.34 -31.30 -20.90
CA ALA A 36 -8.15 -32.70 -21.28
C ALA A 36 -9.11 -33.15 -22.38
N ILE A 37 -8.63 -34.08 -23.21
CA ILE A 37 -9.37 -34.77 -24.26
C ILE A 37 -9.67 -36.19 -23.78
N LYS A 38 -10.77 -36.75 -24.26
CA LYS A 38 -11.16 -38.12 -23.97
C LYS A 38 -10.52 -39.07 -24.97
N ASP A 39 -9.85 -40.11 -24.48
CA ASP A 39 -9.33 -41.19 -25.32
C ASP A 39 -10.49 -42.00 -25.90
N GLU A 40 -10.51 -42.17 -27.22
CA GLU A 40 -11.55 -42.95 -27.91
C GLU A 40 -11.48 -44.44 -27.56
N ALA A 41 -10.30 -44.94 -27.16
CA ALA A 41 -10.10 -46.36 -26.84
C ALA A 41 -10.38 -46.72 -25.38
N SER A 42 -9.96 -45.89 -24.41
CA SER A 42 -10.12 -46.17 -22.97
C SER A 42 -11.25 -45.39 -22.31
N GLY A 43 -11.72 -44.30 -22.94
CA GLY A 43 -12.69 -43.38 -22.36
C GLY A 43 -12.13 -42.50 -21.23
N GLU A 44 -10.84 -42.61 -20.91
CA GLU A 44 -10.17 -41.81 -19.89
C GLU A 44 -9.77 -40.43 -20.44
N LEU A 45 -9.69 -39.43 -19.55
CA LEU A 45 -9.24 -38.09 -19.90
C LEU A 45 -7.71 -37.99 -19.84
N PHE A 46 -7.09 -37.44 -20.88
CA PHE A 46 -5.65 -37.17 -20.96
C PHE A 46 -5.37 -35.81 -21.61
N MET A 47 -4.17 -35.27 -21.42
CA MET A 47 -3.69 -34.08 -22.15
C MET A 47 -2.53 -34.46 -23.07
N GLY A 48 -2.63 -34.08 -24.34
CA GLY A 48 -1.51 -34.09 -25.27
C GLY A 48 -0.65 -32.83 -25.15
N PRO A 49 0.39 -32.69 -26.00
CA PRO A 49 1.29 -31.54 -25.96
C PRO A 49 0.60 -30.18 -26.15
N GLU A 50 -0.37 -30.08 -27.07
CA GLU A 50 -1.08 -28.82 -27.33
C GLU A 50 -2.04 -28.44 -26.19
N GLU A 51 -2.75 -29.44 -25.65
CA GLU A 51 -3.67 -29.27 -24.52
C GLU A 51 -2.90 -28.87 -23.26
N PHE A 52 -1.74 -29.48 -23.04
CA PHE A 52 -0.84 -29.12 -21.94
C PHE A 52 -0.33 -27.69 -22.08
N ILE A 53 0.10 -27.28 -23.27
CA ILE A 53 0.52 -25.88 -23.51
C ILE A 53 -0.64 -24.93 -23.21
N LYS A 54 -1.87 -25.26 -23.58
CA LYS A 54 -3.06 -24.46 -23.22
C LYS A 54 -3.33 -24.44 -21.71
N ALA A 55 -3.04 -25.52 -21.01
CA ALA A 55 -3.22 -25.63 -19.57
C ALA A 55 -2.15 -24.89 -18.75
N VAL A 56 -0.93 -24.72 -19.29
CA VAL A 56 0.23 -24.12 -18.60
C VAL A 56 0.55 -22.71 -19.10
N ALA A 57 0.15 -22.35 -20.31
CA ALA A 57 0.33 -21.02 -20.89
C ALA A 57 -1.04 -20.33 -21.08
N PRO A 58 -1.40 -19.35 -20.23
CA PRO A 58 -2.72 -18.69 -20.27
C PRO A 58 -2.85 -17.72 -21.45
N THR A 59 -4.01 -17.71 -22.12
CA THR A 59 -4.26 -16.95 -23.36
C THR A 59 -4.13 -15.42 -23.26
N GLY A 60 -4.04 -14.86 -22.05
CA GLY A 60 -3.89 -13.42 -21.79
C GLY A 60 -2.45 -12.98 -21.50
N GLU A 61 -1.46 -13.87 -21.55
CA GLU A 61 -0.06 -13.55 -21.31
C GLU A 61 0.61 -12.93 -22.56
N ASP A 62 1.54 -12.00 -22.35
CA ASP A 62 2.35 -11.44 -23.41
C ASP A 62 3.44 -12.43 -23.84
N TYR A 63 3.22 -13.09 -24.98
CA TYR A 63 4.15 -14.05 -25.58
C TYR A 63 5.23 -13.41 -26.46
N HIS A 64 5.45 -12.09 -26.35
CA HIS A 64 6.45 -11.40 -27.17
C HIS A 64 7.88 -11.90 -26.94
N LYS A 65 8.22 -12.27 -25.68
CA LYS A 65 9.58 -12.72 -25.30
C LYS A 65 9.74 -14.23 -25.20
N ILE A 66 8.77 -14.90 -24.57
CA ILE A 66 8.71 -16.35 -24.49
C ILE A 66 7.51 -16.78 -25.30
N LYS A 67 7.75 -17.46 -26.43
CA LYS A 67 6.68 -17.91 -27.29
C LYS A 67 5.89 -19.02 -26.58
N ARG A 68 4.57 -19.04 -26.82
CA ARG A 68 3.67 -20.05 -26.25
C ARG A 68 4.13 -21.49 -26.51
N GLU A 69 4.69 -21.75 -27.69
CA GLU A 69 5.20 -23.07 -28.09
C GLU A 69 6.36 -23.56 -27.20
N GLN A 70 7.17 -22.65 -26.64
CA GLN A 70 8.33 -23.02 -25.81
C GLN A 70 7.91 -23.67 -24.48
N TYR A 71 6.68 -23.43 -24.01
CA TYR A 71 6.10 -24.14 -22.86
C TYR A 71 5.95 -25.64 -23.12
N GLY A 72 5.97 -26.07 -24.38
CA GLY A 72 5.96 -27.49 -24.77
C GLY A 72 7.14 -28.28 -24.20
N ILE A 73 8.28 -27.65 -23.89
CA ILE A 73 9.41 -28.34 -23.25
C ILE A 73 9.00 -28.94 -21.90
N LEU A 74 8.12 -28.25 -21.17
CA LEU A 74 7.65 -28.68 -19.85
C LEU A 74 6.78 -29.95 -19.94
N PHE A 75 6.25 -30.28 -21.12
CA PHE A 75 5.49 -31.51 -21.34
C PHE A 75 6.33 -32.75 -21.02
N GLY A 76 7.61 -32.76 -21.42
CA GLY A 76 8.51 -33.88 -21.15
C GLY A 76 8.82 -34.06 -19.66
N VAL A 77 8.70 -32.99 -18.87
CA VAL A 77 8.85 -33.03 -17.40
C VAL A 77 7.57 -33.55 -16.74
N ALA A 78 6.41 -33.24 -17.30
CA ALA A 78 5.11 -33.69 -16.81
C ALA A 78 4.80 -35.16 -17.20
N ASP A 79 5.18 -35.59 -18.41
CA ASP A 79 5.01 -36.96 -18.90
C ASP A 79 6.04 -37.91 -18.24
N ARG A 80 5.75 -38.31 -17.01
CA ARG A 80 6.60 -39.21 -16.22
C ARG A 80 6.66 -40.63 -16.78
N LYS A 81 5.84 -41.02 -17.74
CA LYS A 81 5.89 -42.36 -18.35
C LYS A 81 6.49 -42.37 -19.75
N GLY A 82 6.68 -41.19 -20.36
CA GLY A 82 7.13 -41.09 -21.75
C GLY A 82 6.08 -41.62 -22.74
N ALA A 83 4.81 -41.59 -22.35
CA ALA A 83 3.71 -42.17 -23.13
C ALA A 83 3.17 -41.21 -24.20
N GLY A 84 3.65 -39.96 -24.23
CA GLY A 84 3.13 -38.90 -25.09
C GLY A 84 1.74 -38.40 -24.67
N LYS A 85 1.29 -38.76 -23.47
CA LYS A 85 -0.02 -38.40 -22.90
C LYS A 85 0.14 -38.14 -21.41
N ILE A 86 -0.46 -37.07 -20.89
CA ILE A 86 -0.44 -36.74 -19.47
C ILE A 86 -1.77 -37.14 -18.83
N THR A 87 -1.70 -38.04 -17.85
CA THR A 87 -2.84 -38.47 -17.03
C THR A 87 -3.11 -37.48 -15.88
N LEU A 88 -4.28 -37.61 -15.22
CA LEU A 88 -4.63 -36.76 -14.08
C LEU A 88 -3.61 -36.88 -12.93
N SER A 89 -3.03 -38.07 -12.72
CA SER A 89 -2.02 -38.29 -11.68
C SER A 89 -0.68 -37.63 -12.02
N GLU A 90 -0.26 -37.68 -13.28
CA GLU A 90 0.94 -36.99 -13.77
C GLU A 90 0.78 -35.47 -13.73
N TRP A 91 -0.39 -34.96 -14.11
CA TRP A 91 -0.73 -33.55 -13.98
C TRP A 91 -0.67 -33.07 -12.52
N ALA A 92 -1.23 -33.87 -11.60
CA ALA A 92 -1.18 -33.55 -10.18
C ALA A 92 0.25 -33.56 -9.63
N ALA A 93 1.09 -34.49 -10.08
CA ALA A 93 2.50 -34.53 -9.73
C ALA A 93 3.27 -33.31 -10.27
N PHE A 94 2.95 -32.87 -11.49
CA PHE A 94 3.54 -31.67 -12.10
C PHE A 94 3.11 -30.38 -11.39
N GLU A 95 1.83 -30.23 -11.04
CA GLU A 95 1.34 -29.08 -10.26
C GLU A 95 1.94 -29.05 -8.85
N ASN A 96 2.11 -30.21 -8.20
CA ASN A 96 2.83 -30.29 -6.93
C ASN A 96 4.31 -29.90 -7.06
N LEU A 97 4.96 -30.28 -8.16
CA LEU A 97 6.33 -29.85 -8.47
C LEU A 97 6.40 -28.32 -8.57
N LEU A 98 5.44 -27.67 -9.23
CA LEU A 98 5.36 -26.21 -9.35
C LEU A 98 5.14 -25.49 -8.01
N LEU A 99 4.56 -26.17 -7.01
CA LEU A 99 4.35 -25.62 -5.67
C LEU A 99 5.61 -25.67 -4.79
N LYS A 100 6.66 -26.40 -5.21
CA LYS A 100 7.92 -26.44 -4.45
C LYS A 100 8.63 -25.09 -4.46
N PRO A 101 9.35 -24.71 -3.38
CA PRO A 101 10.08 -23.44 -3.32
C PRO A 101 11.15 -23.26 -4.42
N ASP A 102 11.74 -24.37 -4.86
CA ASP A 102 12.83 -24.48 -5.84
C ASP A 102 12.39 -25.16 -7.15
N ALA A 103 11.08 -25.11 -7.45
CA ALA A 103 10.48 -25.75 -8.62
C ALA A 103 11.21 -25.45 -9.94
N GLU A 104 11.73 -24.22 -10.11
CA GLU A 104 12.41 -23.80 -11.34
C GLU A 104 13.66 -24.65 -11.61
N TYR A 105 14.46 -24.90 -10.58
CA TYR A 105 15.67 -25.72 -10.68
C TYR A 105 15.34 -27.19 -10.83
N GLU A 106 14.32 -27.69 -10.13
CA GLU A 106 13.93 -29.10 -10.22
C GLU A 106 13.34 -29.44 -11.59
N ILE A 107 12.57 -28.52 -12.20
CA ILE A 107 12.08 -28.67 -13.58
C ILE A 107 13.25 -28.71 -14.56
N ALA A 108 14.21 -27.78 -14.44
CA ALA A 108 15.40 -27.79 -15.29
C ALA A 108 16.18 -29.10 -15.11
N PHE A 109 16.39 -29.57 -13.88
CA PHE A 109 17.09 -30.83 -13.63
C PHE A 109 16.38 -32.03 -14.27
N ARG A 110 15.06 -32.15 -14.09
CA ARG A 110 14.25 -33.24 -14.67
C ARG A 110 14.24 -33.22 -16.19
N LEU A 111 14.39 -32.04 -16.81
CA LEU A 111 14.54 -31.93 -18.25
C LEU A 111 15.86 -32.56 -18.75
N PHE A 112 16.94 -32.45 -17.97
CA PHE A 112 18.27 -32.96 -18.34
C PHE A 112 18.57 -34.37 -17.78
N ASP A 113 17.82 -34.86 -16.79
CA ASP A 113 17.87 -36.26 -16.32
C ASP A 113 17.03 -37.17 -17.23
N VAL A 114 17.48 -37.31 -18.48
CA VAL A 114 16.77 -38.03 -19.56
C VAL A 114 16.46 -39.48 -19.16
N ASP A 115 17.41 -40.15 -18.50
CA ASP A 115 17.28 -41.54 -18.04
C ASP A 115 16.54 -41.67 -16.70
N ARG A 116 16.20 -40.55 -16.05
CA ARG A 116 15.52 -40.50 -14.73
C ARG A 116 16.26 -41.27 -13.65
N THR A 117 17.58 -41.19 -13.68
CA THR A 117 18.45 -41.91 -12.73
C THR A 117 18.71 -41.10 -11.46
N GLY A 118 18.23 -39.85 -11.41
CA GLY A 118 18.57 -38.87 -10.39
C GLY A 118 19.94 -38.24 -10.60
N ASN A 119 20.53 -38.35 -11.80
CA ASN A 119 21.80 -37.71 -12.15
C ASN A 119 21.80 -37.25 -13.60
N VAL A 120 22.35 -36.07 -13.86
CA VAL A 120 22.56 -35.54 -15.21
C VAL A 120 23.92 -36.00 -15.73
N LYS A 121 23.93 -36.75 -16.83
CA LYS A 121 25.17 -37.13 -17.52
C LYS A 121 25.61 -36.02 -18.47
N TYR A 122 26.93 -35.82 -18.59
CA TYR A 122 27.49 -34.83 -19.52
C TYR A 122 27.04 -35.07 -20.97
N GLU A 123 26.99 -36.32 -21.41
CA GLU A 123 26.61 -36.67 -22.78
C GLU A 123 25.15 -36.28 -23.09
N ASP A 124 24.23 -36.61 -22.18
CA ASP A 124 22.81 -36.26 -22.32
C ASP A 124 22.60 -34.75 -22.28
N PHE A 125 23.28 -34.09 -21.34
CA PHE A 125 23.28 -32.63 -21.23
C PHE A 125 23.78 -31.97 -22.52
N ARG A 126 24.93 -32.41 -23.02
CA ARG A 126 25.56 -31.88 -24.24
C ARG A 126 24.68 -32.13 -25.46
N LYS A 127 24.10 -33.32 -25.58
CA LYS A 127 23.20 -33.69 -26.67
C LYS A 127 21.95 -32.82 -26.67
N LEU A 128 21.32 -32.62 -25.50
CA LEU A 128 20.13 -31.78 -25.39
C LEU A 128 20.43 -30.30 -25.66
N TYR A 129 21.59 -29.82 -25.20
CA TYR A 129 22.09 -28.49 -25.54
C TYR A 129 22.24 -28.31 -27.05
N GLU A 130 22.98 -29.19 -27.73
CA GLU A 130 23.20 -29.08 -29.19
C GLU A 130 21.91 -29.26 -30.00
N LEU A 131 20.97 -30.09 -29.52
CA LEU A 131 19.66 -30.25 -30.15
C LEU A 131 18.85 -28.95 -30.12
N ASN A 132 19.00 -28.13 -29.08
CA ASN A 132 18.24 -26.89 -28.89
C ASN A 132 18.99 -25.64 -29.35
N LYS A 133 20.33 -25.68 -29.42
CA LYS A 133 21.17 -24.56 -29.84
C LYS A 133 20.78 -24.02 -31.22
N GLY A 134 20.77 -22.70 -31.34
CA GLY A 134 20.56 -21.97 -32.59
C GLY A 134 21.72 -22.03 -33.58
N PRO A 135 21.47 -21.82 -34.89
CA PRO A 135 22.52 -21.73 -35.89
C PRO A 135 23.44 -20.51 -35.67
N ASP A 136 22.90 -19.41 -35.13
CA ASP A 136 23.61 -18.15 -34.92
C ASP A 136 24.04 -17.91 -33.46
N SER A 137 23.81 -18.88 -32.56
CA SER A 137 24.17 -18.78 -31.14
C SER A 137 25.69 -18.65 -30.96
N ILE A 138 26.11 -17.72 -30.10
CA ILE A 138 27.48 -17.58 -29.63
C ILE A 138 27.98 -18.92 -29.08
N PRO A 139 29.14 -19.40 -29.55
CA PRO A 139 29.69 -20.66 -29.09
C PRO A 139 30.05 -20.61 -27.60
N PHE A 140 29.75 -21.70 -26.90
CA PHE A 140 30.18 -21.91 -25.53
C PHE A 140 31.13 -23.10 -25.46
N ASP A 141 32.30 -22.88 -24.86
CA ASP A 141 33.32 -23.89 -24.61
C ASP A 141 33.02 -24.64 -23.30
N TRP A 142 32.55 -25.88 -23.44
CA TRP A 142 32.31 -26.81 -22.33
C TRP A 142 33.60 -27.49 -21.83
N GLU A 143 34.74 -27.30 -22.50
CA GLU A 143 36.04 -27.80 -22.04
C GLU A 143 36.86 -26.73 -21.29
N CYS A 144 36.23 -25.59 -20.99
CA CYS A 144 36.84 -24.55 -20.19
C CYS A 144 37.09 -24.99 -18.73
N GLU A 145 38.00 -24.31 -18.05
CA GLU A 145 38.34 -24.62 -16.65
C GLU A 145 37.13 -24.54 -15.72
N TRP A 146 36.20 -23.60 -15.95
CA TRP A 146 34.98 -23.48 -15.16
C TRP A 146 34.08 -24.72 -15.30
N ALA A 147 33.83 -25.17 -16.54
CA ALA A 147 32.96 -26.32 -16.80
C ALA A 147 33.56 -27.61 -16.24
N LYS A 148 34.88 -27.82 -16.41
CA LYS A 148 35.60 -28.99 -15.88
C LYS A 148 35.43 -29.19 -14.37
N LEU A 149 35.21 -28.12 -13.59
CA LEU A 149 34.96 -28.23 -12.14
C LEU A 149 33.62 -28.91 -11.82
N TYR A 150 32.64 -28.85 -12.72
CA TYR A 150 31.32 -29.47 -12.56
C TYR A 150 31.22 -30.82 -13.28
N ILE A 151 31.62 -30.87 -14.55
CA ILE A 151 31.43 -32.05 -15.41
C ILE A 151 32.67 -32.95 -15.49
N GLY A 152 33.78 -32.55 -14.90
CA GLY A 152 35.06 -33.24 -15.01
C GLY A 152 35.77 -33.00 -16.36
N SER A 153 37.01 -33.46 -16.48
CA SER A 153 37.79 -33.38 -17.73
C SER A 153 37.35 -34.43 -18.76
N THR A 154 37.76 -34.27 -20.02
CA THR A 154 37.57 -35.28 -21.08
C THR A 154 38.03 -36.69 -20.68
N LYS A 155 39.04 -36.79 -19.80
CA LYS A 155 39.58 -38.07 -19.30
C LYS A 155 38.79 -38.65 -18.14
N LYS A 156 38.06 -37.84 -17.38
CA LYS A 156 37.33 -38.25 -16.18
C LYS A 156 36.08 -37.38 -16.03
N ARG A 157 34.99 -37.81 -16.67
CA ARG A 157 33.69 -37.14 -16.56
C ARG A 157 32.98 -37.51 -15.27
N HIS A 158 32.21 -36.56 -14.76
CA HIS A 158 31.38 -36.72 -13.57
C HIS A 158 29.92 -36.53 -13.93
N HIS A 159 29.05 -37.27 -13.26
CA HIS A 159 27.61 -37.03 -13.29
C HIS A 159 27.26 -36.04 -12.20
N MET A 160 26.32 -35.15 -12.48
CA MET A 160 25.86 -34.15 -11.50
C MET A 160 24.56 -34.62 -10.88
N ASP A 161 24.50 -34.60 -9.55
CA ASP A 161 23.24 -34.70 -8.83
C ASP A 161 22.47 -33.37 -8.86
N TYR A 162 21.25 -33.36 -8.34
CA TYR A 162 20.39 -32.17 -8.36
C TYR A 162 21.02 -30.92 -7.73
N PRO A 163 21.61 -30.98 -6.52
CA PRO A 163 22.28 -29.81 -5.94
C PRO A 163 23.46 -29.29 -6.79
N GLN A 164 24.30 -30.18 -7.32
CA GLN A 164 25.44 -29.79 -8.16
C GLN A 164 24.99 -29.14 -9.46
N PHE A 165 24.00 -29.74 -10.13
CA PHE A 165 23.44 -29.22 -11.37
C PHE A 165 22.80 -27.84 -11.17
N SER A 166 22.03 -27.66 -10.10
CA SER A 166 21.39 -26.38 -9.78
C SER A 166 22.42 -25.27 -9.53
N GLN A 167 23.50 -25.59 -8.82
CA GLN A 167 24.59 -24.64 -8.58
C GLN A 167 25.36 -24.30 -9.87
N MET A 168 25.58 -25.28 -10.75
CA MET A 168 26.19 -25.07 -12.06
C MET A 168 25.33 -24.12 -12.91
N LEU A 169 24.01 -24.36 -13.02
CA LEU A 169 23.10 -23.49 -13.78
C LEU A 169 23.15 -22.04 -13.30
N ARG A 170 23.18 -21.81 -11.99
CA ARG A 170 23.30 -20.47 -11.41
C ARG A 170 24.60 -19.75 -11.81
N GLY A 171 25.69 -20.49 -12.03
CA GLY A 171 26.97 -19.95 -12.48
C GLY A 171 27.10 -19.83 -14.00
N LEU A 172 26.37 -20.65 -14.76
CA LEU A 172 26.50 -20.79 -16.21
C LEU A 172 26.30 -19.47 -16.96
N GLN A 173 25.28 -18.69 -16.60
CA GLN A 173 25.00 -17.40 -17.26
C GLN A 173 26.20 -16.44 -17.17
N GLY A 174 26.91 -16.44 -16.04
CA GLY A 174 28.13 -15.63 -15.87
C GLY A 174 29.29 -16.10 -16.72
N GLU A 175 29.49 -17.41 -16.84
CA GLU A 175 30.55 -17.94 -17.69
C GLU A 175 30.23 -17.76 -19.18
N ARG A 176 28.96 -17.89 -19.58
CA ARG A 176 28.51 -17.60 -20.95
C ARG A 176 28.86 -16.18 -21.36
N ILE A 177 28.52 -15.19 -20.53
CA ILE A 177 28.84 -13.78 -20.80
C ILE A 177 30.36 -13.57 -20.83
N ARG A 178 31.12 -14.23 -19.94
CA ARG A 178 32.59 -14.13 -19.91
C ARG A 178 33.24 -14.66 -21.19
N GLN A 179 32.86 -15.86 -21.63
CA GLN A 179 33.38 -16.44 -22.86
C GLN A 179 32.94 -15.66 -24.10
N ALA A 180 31.69 -15.20 -24.13
CA ALA A 180 31.20 -14.36 -25.21
C ALA A 180 32.00 -13.05 -25.30
N PHE A 181 32.28 -12.39 -24.17
CA PHE A 181 33.14 -11.21 -24.13
C PHE A 181 34.54 -11.50 -24.70
N GLN A 182 35.18 -12.59 -24.27
CA GLN A 182 36.49 -13.00 -24.76
C GLN A 182 36.52 -13.32 -26.26
N LEU A 183 35.39 -13.77 -26.83
CA LEU A 183 35.27 -14.01 -28.26
C LEU A 183 35.28 -12.72 -29.08
N PHE A 184 34.66 -11.65 -28.55
CA PHE A 184 34.56 -10.35 -29.22
C PHE A 184 35.75 -9.42 -28.92
N ASP A 185 36.45 -9.64 -27.80
CA ASP A 185 37.71 -8.97 -27.43
C ASP A 185 38.89 -9.53 -28.25
N LYS A 186 38.97 -9.13 -29.52
CA LYS A 186 39.92 -9.66 -30.51
C LYS A 186 41.37 -9.31 -30.21
N ASP A 187 41.62 -8.15 -29.61
CA ASP A 187 42.93 -7.62 -29.25
C ASP A 187 43.34 -7.91 -27.80
N GLY A 188 42.42 -8.40 -26.96
CA GLY A 188 42.68 -8.75 -25.58
C GLY A 188 42.91 -7.51 -24.69
N ASP A 189 42.38 -6.36 -25.11
CA ASP A 189 42.54 -5.09 -24.41
C ASP A 189 41.50 -4.92 -23.28
N GLY A 190 40.52 -5.82 -23.20
CA GLY A 190 39.44 -5.79 -22.22
C GLY A 190 38.27 -4.88 -22.60
N PHE A 191 38.15 -4.51 -23.88
CA PHE A 191 37.09 -3.69 -24.43
C PHE A 191 36.46 -4.32 -25.68
N ILE A 192 35.15 -4.11 -25.85
CA ILE A 192 34.40 -4.55 -27.03
C ILE A 192 33.60 -3.39 -27.62
N ASP A 193 33.20 -3.53 -28.88
CA ASP A 193 32.33 -2.55 -29.53
C ASP A 193 30.89 -2.61 -28.95
N PRO A 194 30.14 -1.49 -28.94
CA PRO A 194 28.77 -1.46 -28.41
C PRO A 194 27.82 -2.47 -29.06
N GLU A 195 27.99 -2.74 -30.36
CA GLU A 195 27.19 -3.71 -31.10
C GLU A 195 27.45 -5.15 -30.64
N ASP A 196 28.72 -5.47 -30.32
CA ASP A 196 29.09 -6.77 -29.77
C ASP A 196 28.53 -6.95 -28.36
N PHE A 197 28.57 -5.89 -27.53
CA PHE A 197 27.91 -5.89 -26.22
C PHE A 197 26.40 -6.15 -26.35
N GLU A 198 25.73 -5.44 -27.26
CA GLU A 198 24.31 -5.64 -27.53
C GLU A 198 24.01 -7.09 -27.94
N ARG A 199 24.82 -7.67 -28.81
CA ARG A 199 24.69 -9.06 -29.23
C ARG A 199 24.82 -10.03 -28.06
N ILE A 200 25.83 -9.88 -27.21
CA ILE A 200 26.04 -10.73 -26.02
C ILE A 200 24.81 -10.68 -25.10
N ILE A 201 24.30 -9.48 -24.81
CA ILE A 201 23.19 -9.30 -23.87
C ILE A 201 21.88 -9.83 -24.46
N ARG A 202 21.62 -9.60 -25.75
CA ARG A 202 20.42 -10.12 -26.41
C ARG A 202 20.39 -11.64 -26.35
N GLU A 203 21.48 -12.31 -26.65
CA GLU A 203 21.49 -13.77 -26.66
C GLU A 203 21.46 -14.41 -25.25
N THR A 204 22.09 -13.76 -24.27
CA THR A 204 22.23 -14.35 -22.92
C THR A 204 21.10 -13.97 -21.98
N SER A 205 20.46 -12.81 -22.16
CA SER A 205 19.60 -12.21 -21.13
C SER A 205 18.32 -11.55 -21.66
N LYS A 206 18.04 -11.54 -22.97
CA LYS A 206 16.86 -10.85 -23.56
C LYS A 206 15.54 -11.16 -22.86
N HIS A 207 15.32 -12.41 -22.48
CA HIS A 207 14.07 -12.86 -21.84
C HIS A 207 13.87 -12.32 -20.41
N LYS A 208 14.88 -11.65 -19.82
CA LYS A 208 14.85 -11.02 -18.50
C LYS A 208 14.79 -9.49 -18.54
N LEU A 209 15.04 -8.87 -19.68
CA LEU A 209 15.18 -7.42 -19.80
C LEU A 209 13.89 -6.77 -20.29
N SER A 210 13.69 -5.50 -19.95
CA SER A 210 12.64 -4.67 -20.54
C SER A 210 12.94 -4.30 -21.99
N ASP A 211 11.92 -3.98 -22.77
CA ASP A 211 12.11 -3.56 -24.16
C ASP A 211 12.87 -2.24 -24.24
N HIS A 212 12.61 -1.34 -23.30
CA HIS A 212 13.34 -0.09 -23.13
C HIS A 212 14.85 -0.32 -22.94
N LEU A 213 15.24 -1.30 -22.12
CA LEU A 213 16.66 -1.67 -21.99
C LEU A 213 17.22 -2.20 -23.30
N LEU A 214 16.50 -3.11 -23.95
CA LEU A 214 16.91 -3.76 -25.19
C LEU A 214 17.09 -2.80 -26.35
N GLU A 215 16.24 -1.77 -26.48
CA GLU A 215 16.34 -0.75 -27.53
C GLU A 215 17.52 0.21 -27.32
N ASN A 216 17.95 0.37 -26.07
CA ASN A 216 18.95 1.38 -25.69
C ASN A 216 20.31 0.79 -25.29
N LEU A 217 20.55 -0.52 -25.41
CA LEU A 217 21.79 -1.18 -24.96
C LEU A 217 23.07 -0.52 -25.47
N SER A 218 23.08 -0.07 -26.73
CA SER A 218 24.23 0.59 -27.35
C SER A 218 24.61 1.90 -26.66
N THR A 219 23.67 2.58 -25.98
CA THR A 219 23.93 3.83 -25.27
C THR A 219 24.81 3.67 -24.03
N LEU A 220 25.07 2.43 -23.58
CA LEU A 220 25.91 2.16 -22.41
C LEU A 220 27.33 2.71 -22.55
N CYS A 221 27.85 2.80 -23.78
CA CYS A 221 29.16 3.38 -24.04
C CYS A 221 29.26 4.85 -23.60
N ASN A 222 28.14 5.57 -23.53
CA ASN A 222 28.09 6.98 -23.12
C ASN A 222 28.40 7.20 -21.63
N ILE A 223 28.37 6.15 -20.80
CA ILE A 223 28.71 6.24 -19.37
C ILE A 223 30.24 6.28 -19.18
N SER A 224 30.99 5.62 -20.06
CA SER A 224 32.45 5.60 -20.05
C SER A 224 33.03 6.74 -20.89
N LEU A 225 34.22 7.21 -20.52
CA LEU A 225 34.96 8.23 -21.29
C LEU A 225 35.41 7.74 -22.69
N GLY A 226 35.27 6.45 -22.98
CA GLY A 226 35.63 5.83 -24.25
C GLY A 226 34.40 5.36 -25.03
N SER A 227 34.53 5.26 -26.35
CA SER A 227 33.48 4.77 -27.25
C SER A 227 33.25 3.26 -27.19
N LYS A 228 34.15 2.51 -26.54
CA LYS A 228 34.08 1.05 -26.36
C LYS A 228 33.53 0.67 -24.97
N VAL A 229 32.96 -0.53 -24.86
CA VAL A 229 32.41 -1.09 -23.61
C VAL A 229 33.46 -1.97 -22.94
N SER A 230 33.85 -1.63 -21.71
CA SER A 230 34.80 -2.44 -20.92
C SER A 230 34.15 -3.71 -20.34
N TYR A 231 34.95 -4.74 -20.05
CA TYR A 231 34.48 -5.92 -19.32
C TYR A 231 33.81 -5.57 -17.98
N ALA A 232 34.31 -4.53 -17.31
CA ALA A 232 33.77 -4.04 -16.05
C ALA A 232 32.31 -3.56 -16.21
N ASN A 233 32.01 -2.82 -17.30
CA ASN A 233 30.64 -2.38 -17.61
C ASN A 233 29.70 -3.57 -17.83
N VAL A 234 30.15 -4.58 -18.58
CA VAL A 234 29.36 -5.80 -18.84
C VAL A 234 29.04 -6.53 -17.53
N ARG A 235 30.02 -6.63 -16.62
CA ARG A 235 29.84 -7.25 -15.30
C ARG A 235 28.90 -6.47 -14.40
N ALA A 236 29.02 -5.14 -14.34
CA ALA A 236 28.09 -4.32 -13.57
C ALA A 236 26.67 -4.40 -14.12
N PHE A 237 26.49 -4.37 -15.45
CA PHE A 237 25.19 -4.57 -16.08
C PHE A 237 24.59 -5.94 -15.70
N GLN A 238 25.38 -7.01 -15.75
CA GLN A 238 24.94 -8.34 -15.33
C GLN A 238 24.53 -8.39 -13.85
N ASN A 239 25.33 -7.82 -12.95
CA ASN A 239 25.04 -7.80 -11.52
C ASN A 239 23.74 -7.04 -11.22
N MET A 240 23.52 -5.90 -11.89
CA MET A 240 22.30 -5.11 -11.79
C MET A 240 21.06 -5.93 -12.15
N ILE A 241 21.10 -6.67 -13.27
CA ILE A 241 19.98 -7.53 -13.71
C ILE A 241 19.76 -8.69 -12.75
N LYS A 242 20.83 -9.29 -12.24
CA LYS A 242 20.74 -10.42 -11.31
C LYS A 242 20.05 -10.04 -10.00
N GLU A 243 20.23 -8.80 -9.56
CA GLU A 243 19.67 -8.27 -8.32
C GLU A 243 18.49 -7.30 -8.58
N ILE A 244 17.77 -7.46 -9.70
CA ILE A 244 16.72 -6.52 -10.15
C ILE A 244 15.61 -6.32 -9.12
N ASP A 245 15.20 -7.38 -8.42
CA ASP A 245 14.17 -7.31 -7.37
C ASP A 245 14.65 -6.49 -6.16
N LEU A 246 15.94 -6.61 -5.82
CA LEU A 246 16.55 -5.84 -4.74
C LEU A 246 16.72 -4.37 -5.16
N VAL A 247 17.11 -4.12 -6.41
CA VAL A 247 17.15 -2.77 -6.99
C VAL A 247 15.77 -2.13 -6.90
N GLU A 248 14.72 -2.83 -7.34
CA GLU A 248 13.34 -2.35 -7.28
C GLU A 248 12.91 -2.03 -5.84
N LEU A 249 13.25 -2.89 -4.88
CA LEU A 249 12.97 -2.66 -3.46
C LEU A 249 13.62 -1.37 -2.96
N ILE A 250 14.89 -1.16 -3.31
CA ILE A 250 15.66 0.01 -2.88
C ILE A 250 15.08 1.27 -3.51
N VAL A 251 14.78 1.25 -4.81
CA VAL A 251 14.14 2.35 -5.54
C VAL A 251 12.80 2.71 -4.91
N ARG A 252 11.89 1.73 -4.71
CA ARG A 252 10.59 1.94 -4.05
C ARG A 252 10.73 2.58 -2.69
N ARG A 253 11.63 2.07 -1.85
CA ARG A 253 11.86 2.63 -0.51
C ARG A 253 12.50 4.01 -0.54
N ALA A 254 13.38 4.28 -1.50
CA ALA A 254 14.03 5.56 -1.66
C ALA A 254 13.02 6.61 -2.16
N CYS A 255 12.24 6.31 -3.19
CA CYS A 255 11.18 7.16 -3.72
C CYS A 255 10.10 7.44 -2.67
N ALA A 256 9.67 6.44 -1.90
CA ALA A 256 8.68 6.62 -0.83
C ALA A 256 9.17 7.54 0.30
N LYS A 257 10.50 7.64 0.50
CA LYS A 257 11.11 8.58 1.46
C LYS A 257 11.37 9.95 0.85
N SER A 258 11.39 10.05 -0.47
CA SER A 258 11.64 11.32 -1.16
C SER A 258 10.38 12.19 -1.16
N PRO A 259 10.48 13.50 -0.86
CA PRO A 259 9.31 14.39 -0.78
C PRO A 259 8.59 14.59 -2.12
N ASP A 260 9.32 14.46 -3.23
CA ASP A 260 8.84 14.60 -4.61
C ASP A 260 8.61 13.24 -5.31
N GLY A 261 8.84 12.13 -4.60
CA GLY A 261 8.79 10.79 -5.18
C GLY A 261 9.94 10.47 -6.14
N LYS A 262 10.90 11.38 -6.33
CA LYS A 262 12.04 11.24 -7.24
C LYS A 262 13.36 11.17 -6.48
N ILE A 263 14.28 10.33 -6.94
CA ILE A 263 15.56 10.08 -6.26
C ILE A 263 16.74 10.39 -7.16
N THR A 264 17.84 10.77 -6.52
CA THR A 264 19.18 10.87 -7.11
C THR A 264 19.97 9.58 -6.89
N ARG A 265 21.06 9.43 -7.65
CA ARG A 265 22.00 8.31 -7.48
C ARG A 265 22.52 8.16 -6.05
N THR A 266 22.85 9.29 -5.42
CA THR A 266 23.36 9.30 -4.04
C THR A 266 22.29 8.85 -3.04
N GLU A 267 21.03 9.26 -3.23
CA GLU A 267 19.92 8.81 -2.39
C GLU A 267 19.65 7.31 -2.56
N PHE A 268 19.76 6.78 -3.77
CA PHE A 268 19.70 5.34 -4.04
C PHE A 268 20.80 4.58 -3.31
N LEU A 269 22.08 4.96 -3.49
CA LEU A 269 23.22 4.31 -2.83
C LEU A 269 23.14 4.39 -1.30
N ASN A 270 22.74 5.55 -0.76
CA ASN A 270 22.52 5.72 0.68
C ASN A 270 21.40 4.81 1.20
N GLN A 271 20.33 4.62 0.41
CA GLN A 271 19.24 3.75 0.80
C GLN A 271 19.61 2.27 0.66
N ALA A 272 20.42 1.90 -0.33
CA ALA A 272 21.01 0.57 -0.46
C ALA A 272 21.85 0.23 0.77
N ALA A 273 22.79 1.11 1.15
CA ALA A 273 23.64 0.94 2.33
C ALA A 273 22.87 0.85 3.66
N LYS A 274 21.65 1.39 3.73
CA LYS A 274 20.77 1.25 4.90
C LYS A 274 20.01 -0.07 4.95
N ILE A 275 19.74 -0.67 3.79
CA ILE A 275 18.98 -1.92 3.67
C ILE A 275 19.90 -3.13 3.81
N THR A 276 21.13 -3.02 3.31
CA THR A 276 22.08 -4.13 3.22
C THR A 276 23.18 -4.00 4.27
N ARG A 277 23.62 -5.12 4.85
CA ARG A 277 24.71 -5.11 5.85
C ARG A 277 26.08 -4.79 5.23
N PHE A 278 26.24 -5.10 3.96
CA PHE A 278 27.43 -4.83 3.15
C PHE A 278 27.01 -4.00 1.94
N SER A 279 27.94 -3.21 1.37
CA SER A 279 27.66 -2.49 0.11
C SER A 279 27.52 -3.51 -1.01
N LEU A 280 26.27 -3.86 -1.35
CA LEU A 280 25.98 -4.83 -2.40
C LEU A 280 26.10 -4.23 -3.79
N PHE A 281 25.96 -2.91 -3.92
CA PHE A 281 26.02 -2.21 -5.19
C PHE A 281 27.31 -1.40 -5.33
N THR A 282 27.95 -1.53 -6.49
CA THR A 282 29.05 -0.66 -6.90
C THR A 282 28.50 0.67 -7.42
N PRO A 283 29.29 1.75 -7.38
CA PRO A 283 28.89 3.00 -8.01
C PRO A 283 28.54 2.80 -9.49
N MET A 284 29.31 1.98 -10.21
CA MET A 284 29.09 1.70 -11.64
C MET A 284 27.74 1.02 -11.91
N GLU A 285 27.31 0.08 -11.06
CA GLU A 285 25.97 -0.53 -11.17
C GLU A 285 24.85 0.51 -11.01
N ALA A 286 25.02 1.45 -10.07
CA ALA A 286 24.09 2.56 -9.91
C ALA A 286 24.12 3.55 -11.09
N ASP A 287 25.28 3.78 -11.72
CA ASP A 287 25.38 4.60 -12.93
C ASP A 287 24.61 3.99 -14.09
N ILE A 288 24.77 2.69 -14.31
CA ILE A 288 24.08 1.96 -15.37
C ILE A 288 22.57 2.07 -15.17
N LEU A 289 22.08 1.83 -13.95
CA LEU A 289 20.65 1.96 -13.63
C LEU A 289 20.12 3.37 -13.93
N PHE A 290 20.81 4.41 -13.44
CA PHE A 290 20.36 5.79 -13.61
C PHE A 290 20.52 6.29 -15.05
N HIS A 291 21.52 5.81 -15.80
CA HIS A 291 21.68 6.09 -17.22
C HIS A 291 20.45 5.63 -17.99
N PHE A 292 20.09 4.34 -17.90
CA PHE A 292 18.94 3.79 -18.63
C PHE A 292 17.59 4.40 -18.19
N ALA A 293 17.45 4.73 -16.90
CA ALA A 293 16.24 5.34 -16.39
C ALA A 293 16.12 6.84 -16.75
N SER A 294 17.22 7.54 -17.03
CA SER A 294 17.22 8.98 -17.35
C SER A 294 17.18 9.31 -18.84
N LEU A 295 17.23 8.33 -19.74
CA LEU A 295 17.26 8.56 -21.20
C LEU A 295 16.12 9.47 -21.69
N ASP A 296 14.94 9.38 -21.08
CA ASP A 296 13.77 10.19 -21.44
C ASP A 296 13.65 11.48 -20.60
N GLU A 297 14.40 11.62 -19.51
CA GLU A 297 14.26 12.72 -18.55
C GLU A 297 15.60 13.23 -18.02
N PRO A 298 16.12 14.37 -18.54
CA PRO A 298 17.44 14.90 -18.19
C PRO A 298 17.50 15.60 -16.83
N SER A 299 16.46 15.47 -15.99
CA SER A 299 16.29 16.25 -14.76
C SER A 299 17.24 15.85 -13.61
N GLY A 300 17.98 14.75 -13.76
CA GLY A 300 18.92 14.23 -12.74
C GLY A 300 18.26 13.64 -11.49
N ARG A 301 16.93 13.76 -11.34
CA ARG A 301 16.10 13.11 -10.31
C ARG A 301 15.04 12.25 -10.99
N LEU A 302 14.98 10.97 -10.65
CA LEU A 302 14.14 9.99 -11.35
C LEU A 302 13.06 9.43 -10.43
N GLY A 303 11.84 9.32 -10.93
CA GLY A 303 10.69 8.77 -10.22
C GLY A 303 10.49 7.28 -10.48
N LEU A 304 9.50 6.68 -9.82
CA LEU A 304 9.18 5.26 -9.99
C LEU A 304 8.85 4.87 -11.43
N GLY A 305 8.14 5.74 -12.17
CA GLY A 305 7.81 5.50 -13.57
C GLY A 305 9.05 5.42 -14.48
N ASP A 306 10.11 6.16 -14.16
CA ASP A 306 11.36 6.17 -14.92
C ASP A 306 12.13 4.86 -14.72
N PHE A 307 12.22 4.39 -13.47
CA PHE A 307 12.83 3.10 -13.16
C PHE A 307 11.98 1.91 -13.62
N ALA A 308 10.65 2.03 -13.65
CA ALA A 308 9.76 0.94 -14.07
C ALA A 308 10.04 0.50 -15.52
N LYS A 309 10.38 1.45 -16.41
CA LYS A 309 10.79 1.14 -17.79
C LYS A 309 12.01 0.25 -17.86
N VAL A 310 12.92 0.36 -16.89
CA VAL A 310 14.16 -0.43 -16.80
C VAL A 310 13.91 -1.77 -16.10
N LEU A 311 13.10 -1.74 -15.04
CA LEU A 311 12.95 -2.87 -14.13
C LEU A 311 11.85 -3.86 -14.53
N ASP A 312 10.85 -3.46 -15.33
CA ASP A 312 9.73 -4.34 -15.73
C ASP A 312 10.00 -5.05 -17.08
N PRO A 313 10.21 -6.39 -17.09
CA PRO A 313 10.41 -7.13 -18.33
C PRO A 313 9.13 -7.32 -19.15
N SER A 314 7.95 -7.13 -18.57
CA SER A 314 6.65 -7.48 -19.15
C SER A 314 5.89 -6.32 -19.79
N TRP A 315 6.42 -5.10 -19.70
CA TRP A 315 5.82 -3.82 -20.10
C TRP A 315 4.33 -3.85 -20.48
N ARG A 316 3.49 -4.24 -19.51
CA ARG A 316 2.02 -4.17 -19.50
C ARG A 316 1.44 -4.74 -18.19
N ASN A 317 2.05 -4.43 -17.05
CA ASN A 317 1.37 -4.64 -15.78
C ASN A 317 0.29 -3.56 -15.60
N SER A 318 -0.97 -3.98 -15.73
CA SER A 318 -2.19 -3.18 -15.49
C SER A 318 -2.18 -2.41 -14.16
N VAL A 319 -1.39 -2.85 -13.17
CA VAL A 319 -1.27 -2.22 -11.85
C VAL A 319 -0.49 -0.90 -11.92
N TYR A 320 0.48 -0.77 -12.83
CA TYR A 320 1.24 0.48 -13.00
C TYR A 320 0.68 1.35 -14.13
N ASP A 321 0.13 0.76 -15.19
CA ASP A 321 -0.61 1.54 -16.19
C ASP A 321 -1.89 2.16 -15.62
N ALA A 322 -2.51 1.59 -14.58
CA ALA A 322 -3.65 2.22 -13.91
C ALA A 322 -3.24 3.51 -13.17
N ASP A 323 -2.07 3.53 -12.52
CA ASP A 323 -1.54 4.73 -11.84
C ASP A 323 -0.84 5.69 -12.81
N ASP A 324 -0.18 5.18 -13.85
CA ASP A 324 0.62 5.94 -14.81
C ASP A 324 -0.23 6.48 -15.98
N ALA A 325 -1.25 5.75 -16.43
CA ALA A 325 -2.28 6.30 -17.32
C ALA A 325 -3.25 7.19 -16.54
N ALA A 326 -3.53 6.95 -15.25
CA ALA A 326 -4.27 7.92 -14.43
C ALA A 326 -3.49 9.22 -14.23
N SER A 327 -2.17 9.18 -14.08
CA SER A 327 -1.32 10.37 -13.93
C SER A 327 -0.97 11.04 -15.27
N ARG A 328 -0.77 10.30 -16.37
CA ARG A 328 -0.60 10.87 -17.74
C ARG A 328 -1.92 11.37 -18.35
N ALA A 329 -3.06 10.75 -18.07
CA ALA A 329 -4.37 11.29 -18.44
C ALA A 329 -4.79 12.49 -17.55
N LEU A 330 -4.26 12.57 -16.32
CA LEU A 330 -4.36 13.79 -15.49
C LEU A 330 -3.64 14.99 -16.13
N ALA A 331 -2.56 14.74 -16.89
CA ALA A 331 -1.73 15.77 -17.49
C ALA A 331 -2.26 16.30 -18.84
N LYS A 332 -3.16 15.59 -19.52
CA LYS A 332 -3.74 16.01 -20.81
C LYS A 332 -5.28 15.92 -20.82
N GLY A 333 -5.92 16.94 -20.23
CA GLY A 333 -6.95 17.69 -20.97
C GLY A 333 -8.45 17.50 -20.67
N THR A 334 -8.93 16.52 -19.90
CA THR A 334 -10.41 16.35 -19.78
C THR A 334 -10.97 15.83 -18.44
N SER A 335 -10.35 16.15 -17.30
CA SER A 335 -10.79 15.68 -15.97
C SER A 335 -10.97 16.80 -14.93
N ALA A 336 -11.66 17.89 -15.26
CA ALA A 336 -12.03 18.85 -14.22
C ALA A 336 -13.25 18.36 -13.41
N SER A 337 -14.28 17.84 -14.08
CA SER A 337 -15.55 17.47 -13.42
C SER A 337 -15.50 16.14 -12.67
N LYS A 338 -14.85 15.10 -13.22
CA LYS A 338 -14.75 13.78 -12.56
C LYS A 338 -13.69 13.74 -11.44
N ALA A 339 -12.56 14.45 -11.57
CA ALA A 339 -11.58 14.57 -10.48
C ALA A 339 -12.09 15.45 -9.34
N VAL A 340 -12.88 16.49 -9.64
CA VAL A 340 -13.59 17.26 -8.61
C VAL A 340 -14.65 16.38 -7.95
N LEU A 341 -15.41 15.57 -8.70
CA LEU A 341 -16.39 14.67 -8.11
C LEU A 341 -15.74 13.58 -7.22
N SER A 342 -14.63 12.96 -7.65
CA SER A 342 -13.94 11.94 -6.85
C SER A 342 -13.25 12.52 -5.62
N SER A 343 -12.64 13.70 -5.71
CA SER A 343 -12.07 14.40 -4.56
C SER A 343 -13.13 14.93 -3.60
N ILE A 344 -14.29 15.37 -4.10
CA ILE A 344 -15.47 15.68 -3.28
C ILE A 344 -16.00 14.41 -2.61
N LEU A 345 -16.04 13.28 -3.30
CA LEU A 345 -16.52 12.01 -2.75
C LEU A 345 -15.58 11.50 -1.64
N GLU A 346 -14.26 11.55 -1.86
CA GLU A 346 -13.26 11.18 -0.86
C GLU A 346 -13.27 12.14 0.33
N SER A 347 -13.44 13.44 0.09
CA SER A 347 -13.58 14.43 1.15
C SER A 347 -14.87 14.24 1.94
N ALA A 348 -15.99 13.93 1.27
CA ALA A 348 -17.27 13.64 1.91
C ALA A 348 -17.22 12.34 2.72
N TYR A 349 -16.50 11.32 2.22
CA TYR A 349 -16.28 10.05 2.91
C TYR A 349 -15.46 10.24 4.20
N ASN A 350 -14.31 10.91 4.10
CA ASN A 350 -13.45 11.22 5.25
C ASN A 350 -14.19 12.13 6.25
N PHE A 351 -14.98 13.08 5.76
CA PHE A 351 -15.83 13.93 6.59
C PHE A 351 -16.94 13.13 7.30
N GLY A 352 -17.55 12.15 6.62
CA GLY A 352 -18.54 11.24 7.20
C GLY A 352 -17.96 10.38 8.32
N LEU A 353 -16.81 9.73 8.07
CA LEU A 353 -16.10 8.94 9.08
C LEU A 353 -15.65 9.81 10.27
N GLY A 354 -15.08 10.99 10.00
CA GLY A 354 -14.70 11.95 11.04
C GLY A 354 -15.89 12.44 11.88
N SER A 355 -17.05 12.62 11.25
CA SER A 355 -18.29 13.01 11.92
C SER A 355 -18.85 11.90 12.81
N LEU A 356 -18.84 10.65 12.35
CA LEU A 356 -19.24 9.47 13.12
C LEU A 356 -18.30 9.24 14.32
N ALA A 357 -16.99 9.31 14.10
CA ALA A 357 -16.00 9.23 15.17
C ALA A 357 -16.18 10.36 16.20
N GLY A 358 -16.42 11.59 15.72
CA GLY A 358 -16.68 12.75 16.58
C GLY A 358 -17.97 12.62 17.40
N ALA A 359 -19.03 12.06 16.82
CA ALA A 359 -20.27 11.75 17.51
C ALA A 359 -20.05 10.70 18.60
N PHE A 360 -19.28 9.64 18.30
CA PHE A 360 -18.92 8.62 19.30
C PHE A 360 -18.10 9.21 20.46
N GLY A 361 -17.09 10.03 20.15
CA GLY A 361 -16.31 10.72 21.18
C GLY A 361 -17.19 11.62 22.06
N ALA A 362 -18.09 12.39 21.45
CA ALA A 362 -19.05 13.24 22.17
C ALA A 362 -20.02 12.44 23.06
N PHE A 363 -20.42 11.24 22.63
CA PHE A 363 -21.24 10.32 23.40
C PHE A 363 -20.49 9.79 24.63
N MET A 364 -19.24 9.35 24.48
CA MET A 364 -18.43 8.83 25.60
C MET A 364 -18.21 9.85 26.72
N VAL A 365 -17.96 11.12 26.38
CA VAL A 365 -17.76 12.19 27.38
C VAL A 365 -19.05 12.90 27.80
N TYR A 366 -20.20 12.47 27.31
CA TYR A 366 -21.47 13.13 27.58
C TYR A 366 -21.82 13.23 29.08
N PRO A 367 -21.55 12.24 29.94
CA PRO A 367 -21.78 12.35 31.38
C PRO A 367 -21.04 13.51 32.04
N ILE A 368 -19.82 13.82 31.58
CA ILE A 368 -19.02 14.95 32.05
C ILE A 368 -19.69 16.28 31.66
N ASP A 369 -20.25 16.32 30.44
CA ASP A 369 -21.02 17.46 29.93
C ASP A 369 -22.24 17.76 30.78
N LEU A 370 -23.01 16.73 31.13
CA LEU A 370 -24.21 16.88 31.95
C LEU A 370 -23.86 17.46 33.34
N VAL A 371 -22.85 16.88 34.01
CA VAL A 371 -22.36 17.33 35.31
C VAL A 371 -21.90 18.79 35.25
N LYS A 372 -21.17 19.16 34.19
CA LYS A 372 -20.73 20.54 33.95
C LYS A 372 -21.93 21.49 33.83
N THR A 373 -22.91 21.17 32.97
CA THR A 373 -24.08 22.05 32.76
C THR A 373 -24.85 22.28 34.06
N ARG A 374 -25.06 21.22 34.86
CA ARG A 374 -25.78 21.34 36.15
C ARG A 374 -25.03 22.15 37.18
N LEU A 375 -23.72 21.96 37.29
CA LEU A 375 -22.87 22.76 38.17
C LEU A 375 -22.82 24.24 37.77
N GLN A 376 -22.78 24.54 36.48
CA GLN A 376 -22.80 25.91 35.97
C GLN A 376 -24.18 26.58 36.18
N ASN A 377 -25.25 25.79 36.11
CA ASN A 377 -26.61 26.24 36.34
C ASN A 377 -26.96 26.44 37.83
N GLN A 378 -26.19 25.88 38.77
CA GLN A 378 -26.44 26.06 40.19
C GLN A 378 -26.24 27.54 40.60
N ARG A 379 -27.36 28.23 40.85
CA ARG A 379 -27.42 29.61 41.34
C ARG A 379 -27.35 29.61 42.86
N SER A 380 -26.46 30.40 43.46
CA SER A 380 -26.38 30.51 44.92
C SER A 380 -27.44 31.50 45.41
N ALA A 381 -28.61 31.06 45.85
CA ALA A 381 -29.61 31.98 46.40
C ALA A 381 -29.51 32.17 47.94
N ARG A 382 -29.06 31.18 48.73
CA ARG A 382 -28.85 31.34 50.19
C ARG A 382 -27.74 30.42 50.75
N PRO A 383 -27.03 30.79 51.84
CA PRO A 383 -26.08 29.92 52.52
C PRO A 383 -26.82 28.71 53.14
N GLY A 384 -26.75 27.54 52.49
CA GLY A 384 -27.43 26.31 52.92
C GLY A 384 -28.06 25.47 51.79
N GLU A 385 -28.38 26.09 50.64
CA GLU A 385 -29.06 25.44 49.50
C GLU A 385 -28.12 25.09 48.32
N ARG A 386 -26.87 24.69 48.59
CA ARG A 386 -26.00 24.20 47.50
C ARG A 386 -26.40 22.77 47.13
N LEU A 387 -27.10 22.62 45.99
CA LEU A 387 -27.57 21.33 45.50
C LEU A 387 -26.41 20.33 45.28
N TYR A 388 -25.28 20.81 44.78
CA TYR A 388 -24.05 20.05 44.56
C TYR A 388 -22.84 20.75 45.22
N LYS A 389 -22.00 19.96 45.90
CA LYS A 389 -20.76 20.42 46.56
C LYS A 389 -19.59 20.51 45.56
N ASN A 390 -19.49 19.55 44.65
CA ASN A 390 -18.45 19.44 43.62
C ASN A 390 -18.93 18.54 42.46
N SER A 391 -18.10 18.37 41.42
CA SER A 391 -18.44 17.54 40.24
C SER A 391 -18.72 16.08 40.57
N ILE A 392 -18.03 15.53 41.58
CA ILE A 392 -18.18 14.14 42.01
C ILE A 392 -19.53 13.95 42.73
N ASP A 393 -19.88 14.87 43.64
CA ASP A 393 -21.17 14.88 44.34
C ASP A 393 -22.33 15.06 43.37
N CYS A 394 -22.16 15.90 42.33
CA CYS A 394 -23.13 16.04 41.25
C CYS A 394 -23.33 14.72 40.50
N PHE A 395 -22.25 14.08 40.03
CA PHE A 395 -22.30 12.79 39.35
C PHE A 395 -22.97 11.70 40.19
N GLN A 396 -22.55 11.53 41.45
CA GLN A 396 -23.09 10.53 42.37
C GLN A 396 -24.59 10.73 42.61
N LYS A 397 -25.02 11.99 42.79
CA LYS A 397 -26.44 12.32 42.94
C LYS A 397 -27.22 12.02 41.67
N VAL A 398 -26.72 12.36 40.47
CA VAL A 398 -27.40 12.02 39.21
C VAL A 398 -27.53 10.51 39.06
N TRP A 399 -26.44 9.77 39.29
CA TRP A 399 -26.41 8.30 39.20
C TRP A 399 -27.44 7.65 40.12
N ARG A 400 -27.49 8.06 41.40
CA ARG A 400 -28.41 7.52 42.40
C ARG A 400 -29.87 7.92 42.15
N ASN A 401 -30.11 9.12 41.64
CA ASN A 401 -31.44 9.72 41.61
C ASN A 401 -32.16 9.62 40.25
N GLU A 402 -31.42 9.49 39.15
CA GLU A 402 -31.95 9.46 37.77
C GLU A 402 -31.48 8.22 37.01
N GLY A 403 -30.58 7.43 37.60
CA GLY A 403 -30.02 6.24 37.00
C GLY A 403 -29.05 6.52 35.85
N PRO A 404 -28.46 5.46 35.26
CA PRO A 404 -27.48 5.58 34.20
C PRO A 404 -28.02 6.25 32.93
N ARG A 405 -29.33 6.11 32.64
CA ARG A 405 -29.97 6.78 31.49
C ARG A 405 -30.11 8.30 31.71
N GLY A 406 -30.22 8.76 32.96
CA GLY A 406 -30.27 10.19 33.29
C GLY A 406 -29.01 10.96 32.88
N LEU A 407 -27.85 10.29 32.94
CA LEU A 407 -26.56 10.86 32.51
C LEU A 407 -26.52 11.23 31.02
N TYR A 408 -27.40 10.64 30.20
CA TYR A 408 -27.48 10.84 28.76
C TYR A 408 -28.67 11.68 28.31
N SER A 409 -29.40 12.32 29.24
CA SER A 409 -30.52 13.21 28.91
C SER A 409 -30.04 14.37 28.04
N GLY A 410 -30.55 14.48 26.81
CA GLY A 410 -30.18 15.53 25.83
C GLY A 410 -29.05 15.17 24.85
N VAL A 411 -28.58 13.91 24.83
CA VAL A 411 -27.49 13.48 23.95
C VAL A 411 -27.86 13.50 22.47
N VAL A 412 -29.12 13.22 22.13
CA VAL A 412 -29.56 13.12 20.72
C VAL A 412 -29.41 14.45 19.96
N PRO A 413 -29.92 15.60 20.45
CA PRO A 413 -29.65 16.90 19.81
C PRO A 413 -28.16 17.23 19.70
N GLN A 414 -27.35 16.81 20.66
CA GLN A 414 -25.89 17.00 20.61
C GLN A 414 -25.27 16.21 19.46
N LEU A 415 -25.62 14.93 19.27
CA LEU A 415 -25.04 14.10 18.21
C LEU A 415 -25.43 14.59 16.82
N ILE A 416 -26.67 15.03 16.62
CA ILE A 416 -27.16 15.60 15.36
C ILE A 416 -26.39 16.88 15.00
N GLY A 417 -26.04 17.69 16.00
CA GLY A 417 -25.36 18.97 15.80
C GLY A 417 -23.85 18.88 15.52
N VAL A 418 -23.19 17.76 15.83
CA VAL A 418 -21.71 17.67 15.75
C VAL A 418 -21.18 17.86 14.33
N ALA A 419 -21.74 17.16 13.34
CA ALA A 419 -21.22 17.22 11.97
C ALA A 419 -21.45 18.60 11.32
N PRO A 420 -22.66 19.19 11.35
CA PRO A 420 -22.88 20.52 10.77
C PRO A 420 -22.07 21.61 11.47
N GLU A 421 -21.95 21.54 12.81
CA GLU A 421 -21.13 22.49 13.58
C GLU A 421 -19.68 22.51 13.09
N LYS A 422 -19.08 21.32 12.90
CA LYS A 422 -17.68 21.20 12.49
C LYS A 422 -17.45 21.58 11.02
N ALA A 423 -18.36 21.19 10.13
CA ALA A 423 -18.30 21.59 8.71
C ALA A 423 -18.26 23.11 8.56
N ILE A 424 -19.24 23.80 9.14
CA ILE A 424 -19.36 25.26 9.01
C ILE A 424 -18.12 25.96 9.58
N LYS A 425 -17.63 25.51 10.73
CA LYS A 425 -16.43 26.07 11.38
C LYS A 425 -15.20 25.98 10.48
N LEU A 426 -14.92 24.80 9.93
CA LEU A 426 -13.73 24.58 9.12
C LEU A 426 -13.84 25.33 7.78
N THR A 427 -14.97 25.20 7.08
CA THR A 427 -15.19 25.84 5.78
C THR A 427 -15.09 27.36 5.88
N VAL A 428 -15.74 27.98 6.87
CA VAL A 428 -15.68 29.44 7.02
C VAL A 428 -14.29 29.91 7.43
N ASN A 429 -13.60 29.16 8.30
CA ASN A 429 -12.23 29.50 8.68
C ASN A 429 -11.29 29.46 7.48
N ASP A 430 -11.36 28.41 6.65
CA ASP A 430 -10.51 28.23 5.48
C ASP A 430 -10.79 29.28 4.41
N ILE A 431 -12.07 29.63 4.16
CA ILE A 431 -12.44 30.70 3.21
C ILE A 431 -11.85 32.04 3.65
N VAL A 432 -12.04 32.42 4.92
CA VAL A 432 -11.59 33.72 5.42
C VAL A 432 -10.06 33.77 5.47
N ARG A 433 -9.39 32.69 5.91
CA ARG A 433 -7.92 32.61 5.89
C ARG A 433 -7.38 32.66 4.46
N GLY A 434 -7.99 31.93 3.53
CA GLY A 434 -7.61 31.92 2.12
C GLY A 434 -7.66 33.31 1.48
N TYR A 435 -8.67 34.12 1.83
CA TYR A 435 -8.80 35.49 1.35
C TYR A 435 -7.69 36.43 1.88
N PHE A 436 -7.25 36.23 3.13
CA PHE A 436 -6.22 37.06 3.79
C PHE A 436 -4.79 36.48 3.70
N THR A 437 -4.59 35.36 3.01
CA THR A 437 -3.26 34.75 2.85
C THR A 437 -2.51 35.38 1.69
N ASN A 438 -1.32 35.95 1.96
CA ASN A 438 -0.46 36.50 0.92
C ASN A 438 0.20 35.40 0.07
N LYS A 439 0.74 35.75 -1.10
CA LYS A 439 1.41 34.82 -2.04
C LYS A 439 2.59 34.03 -1.42
N GLU A 440 3.13 34.48 -0.29
CA GLU A 440 4.20 33.84 0.48
C GLU A 440 3.68 32.87 1.57
N GLY A 441 2.36 32.65 1.67
CA GLY A 441 1.76 31.72 2.63
C GLY A 441 1.75 32.21 4.08
N LYS A 442 1.90 33.52 4.31
CA LYS A 442 1.87 34.16 5.64
C LYS A 442 0.56 34.94 5.84
N ILE A 443 -0.03 34.79 7.02
CA ILE A 443 -1.21 35.54 7.48
C ILE A 443 -0.82 36.34 8.72
N TRP A 444 -1.29 37.58 8.82
CA TRP A 444 -1.12 38.38 10.05
C TRP A 444 -2.01 37.85 11.18
N TYR A 445 -1.48 37.78 12.41
CA TYR A 445 -2.19 37.24 13.58
C TYR A 445 -3.61 37.80 13.78
N GLY A 446 -3.83 39.09 13.50
CA GLY A 446 -5.17 39.70 13.60
C GLY A 446 -6.18 39.14 12.58
N HIS A 447 -5.74 38.81 11.37
CA HIS A 447 -6.59 38.17 10.35
C HIS A 447 -6.88 36.70 10.69
N GLU A 448 -5.96 36.00 11.36
CA GLU A 448 -6.22 34.65 11.84
C GLU A 448 -7.27 34.60 12.95
N ILE A 449 -7.16 35.54 13.90
CA ILE A 449 -8.15 35.74 14.97
C ILE A 449 -9.51 36.12 14.36
N LEU A 450 -9.53 37.02 13.37
CA LEU A 450 -10.74 37.40 12.65
C LEU A 450 -11.37 36.20 11.92
N ALA A 451 -10.57 35.38 11.24
CA ALA A 451 -11.05 34.17 10.56
C ALA A 451 -11.63 33.15 11.55
N GLY A 452 -10.98 32.96 12.70
CA GLY A 452 -11.53 32.13 13.78
C GLY A 452 -12.83 32.71 14.34
N GLY A 453 -12.88 34.02 14.57
CA GLY A 453 -14.07 34.71 15.07
C GLY A 453 -15.25 34.64 14.09
N ALA A 454 -15.01 34.86 12.80
CA ALA A 454 -16.02 34.76 11.74
C ALA A 454 -16.60 33.34 11.63
N ALA A 455 -15.75 32.32 11.72
CA ALA A 455 -16.17 30.92 11.75
C ALA A 455 -17.05 30.60 12.97
N GLY A 456 -16.68 31.09 14.16
CA GLY A 456 -17.50 30.97 15.37
C GLY A 456 -18.85 31.69 15.24
N GLY A 457 -18.86 32.90 14.68
CA GLY A 457 -20.08 33.68 14.47
C GLY A 457 -21.07 33.02 13.51
N CYS A 458 -20.57 32.53 12.36
CA CYS A 458 -21.38 31.84 11.37
C CYS A 458 -21.97 30.53 11.92
N GLN A 459 -21.17 29.75 12.66
CA GLN A 459 -21.63 28.51 13.30
C GLN A 459 -22.82 28.74 14.24
N VAL A 460 -22.80 29.81 15.05
CA VAL A 460 -23.89 30.09 16.00
C VAL A 460 -25.25 30.24 15.33
N VAL A 461 -25.31 30.81 14.12
CA VAL A 461 -26.57 30.98 13.38
C VAL A 461 -27.28 29.65 13.16
N PHE A 462 -26.50 28.58 12.94
CA PHE A 462 -27.01 27.24 12.67
C PHE A 462 -27.14 26.37 13.91
N THR A 463 -26.24 26.52 14.89
CA THR A 463 -26.23 25.64 16.07
C THR A 463 -27.13 26.13 17.21
N ASN A 464 -27.48 27.42 17.25
CA ASN A 464 -28.26 27.98 18.36
C ASN A 464 -29.61 27.27 18.59
N PRO A 465 -30.41 26.92 17.56
CA PRO A 465 -31.63 26.14 17.74
C PRO A 465 -31.41 24.74 18.33
N LEU A 466 -30.28 24.10 18.03
CA LEU A 466 -29.92 22.78 18.57
C LEU A 466 -29.46 22.89 20.03
N GLU A 467 -28.68 23.92 20.35
CA GLU A 467 -28.15 24.16 21.70
C GLU A 467 -29.24 24.50 22.72
N ILE A 468 -30.21 25.36 22.35
CA ILE A 468 -31.31 25.71 23.26
C ILE A 468 -32.19 24.49 23.60
N VAL A 469 -32.41 23.60 22.63
CA VAL A 469 -33.13 22.34 22.84
C VAL A 469 -32.33 21.40 23.74
N LYS A 470 -31.02 21.25 23.51
CA LYS A 470 -30.11 20.47 24.36
C LYS A 470 -30.16 20.94 25.81
N ILE A 471 -29.96 22.25 26.05
CA ILE A 471 -29.89 22.81 27.40
C ILE A 471 -31.22 22.63 28.14
N ARG A 472 -32.36 22.88 27.49
CA ARG A 472 -33.68 22.69 28.09
C ARG A 472 -33.96 21.24 28.49
N LEU A 473 -33.57 20.27 27.65
CA LEU A 473 -33.69 18.84 27.97
C LEU A 473 -32.74 18.40 29.09
N GLN A 474 -31.54 18.96 29.16
CA GLN A 474 -30.57 18.67 30.23
C GLN A 474 -31.05 19.18 31.60
N VAL A 475 -31.71 20.33 31.65
CA VAL A 475 -32.22 20.94 32.89
C VAL A 475 -33.57 20.37 33.32
N GLN A 476 -34.35 19.81 32.39
CA GLN A 476 -35.65 19.22 32.70
C GLN A 476 -35.59 18.10 33.75
N GLY A 477 -34.49 17.34 33.81
CA GLY A 477 -34.27 16.31 34.83
C GLY A 477 -34.24 16.86 36.26
N GLU A 478 -33.83 18.12 36.45
CA GLU A 478 -33.84 18.79 37.75
C GLU A 478 -35.24 19.26 38.15
N VAL A 479 -36.02 19.76 37.19
CA VAL A 479 -37.37 20.31 37.40
C VAL A 479 -38.39 19.20 37.68
N ALA A 480 -38.23 18.02 37.08
CA ALA A 480 -39.09 16.86 37.27
C ALA A 480 -39.13 16.34 38.73
N LYS A 481 -38.16 16.74 39.58
CA LYS A 481 -38.14 16.43 41.02
C LYS A 481 -38.63 17.56 41.92
N THR A 482 -38.66 18.80 41.44
CA THR A 482 -39.11 19.95 42.25
C THR A 482 -40.62 20.19 42.15
N VAL A 483 -41.27 19.60 41.14
CA VAL A 483 -42.72 19.71 40.90
C VAL A 483 -43.24 18.30 40.57
N GLU A 484 -44.03 17.70 41.46
CA GLU A 484 -44.72 16.43 41.19
C GLU A 484 -45.68 16.58 40.00
N GLY A 485 -45.63 15.65 39.04
CA GLY A 485 -46.50 15.65 37.86
C GLY A 485 -46.00 16.43 36.63
N ALA A 486 -44.77 16.94 36.63
CA ALA A 486 -44.23 17.68 35.47
C ALA A 486 -44.11 16.77 34.22
N PRO A 487 -44.77 17.10 33.08
CA PRO A 487 -44.77 16.24 31.90
C PRO A 487 -43.38 16.15 31.26
N LYS A 488 -43.02 14.95 30.75
CA LYS A 488 -41.80 14.76 29.94
C LYS A 488 -41.93 15.52 28.62
N ARG A 489 -41.43 16.75 28.59
CA ARG A 489 -41.28 17.58 27.40
C ARG A 489 -40.34 16.90 26.38
N SER A 490 -40.84 16.67 25.18
CA SER A 490 -40.06 16.19 24.04
C SER A 490 -39.32 17.36 23.38
N ALA A 491 -38.21 17.08 22.69
CA ALA A 491 -37.52 18.05 21.83
C ALA A 491 -38.50 18.75 20.87
N MET A 492 -39.44 18.00 20.29
CA MET A 492 -40.41 18.53 19.34
C MET A 492 -41.44 19.47 19.97
N TRP A 493 -41.79 19.21 21.24
CA TRP A 493 -42.65 20.10 22.03
C TRP A 493 -41.93 21.42 22.34
N ILE A 494 -40.63 21.36 22.67
CA ILE A 494 -39.81 22.55 22.94
C ILE A 494 -39.71 23.44 21.70
N VAL A 495 -39.47 22.85 20.52
CA VAL A 495 -39.42 23.57 19.24
C VAL A 495 -40.76 24.24 18.93
N ARG A 496 -41.89 23.51 19.09
CA ARG A 496 -43.23 24.06 18.82
C ARG A 496 -43.62 25.19 19.78
N ASN A 497 -43.25 25.08 21.06
CA ASN A 497 -43.60 26.10 22.06
C ASN A 497 -42.73 27.36 22.02
N LEU A 498 -41.47 27.25 21.63
CA LEU A 498 -40.59 28.42 21.51
C LEU A 498 -40.83 29.20 20.22
N GLY A 499 -41.25 28.52 19.14
CA GLY A 499 -41.32 29.10 17.81
C GLY A 499 -39.93 29.51 17.29
N LEU A 500 -39.88 30.00 16.04
CA LEU A 500 -38.60 30.36 15.39
C LEU A 500 -37.85 31.47 16.15
N VAL A 501 -38.55 32.50 16.62
CA VAL A 501 -37.93 33.61 17.38
C VAL A 501 -37.42 33.15 18.74
N GLY A 502 -38.15 32.26 19.43
CA GLY A 502 -37.73 31.72 20.72
C GLY A 502 -36.52 30.78 20.62
N LEU A 503 -36.33 30.10 19.48
CA LEU A 503 -35.13 29.28 19.22
C LEU A 503 -33.85 30.11 19.09
N TYR A 504 -33.95 31.40 18.75
CA TYR A 504 -32.80 32.33 18.72
C TYR A 504 -32.62 33.10 20.03
N LYS A 505 -33.47 32.86 21.04
CA LYS A 505 -33.33 33.48 22.36
C LYS A 505 -32.02 33.01 23.02
N GLY A 506 -31.12 33.96 23.30
CA GLY A 506 -29.80 33.69 23.85
C GLY A 506 -28.69 33.51 22.80
N ALA A 507 -28.96 33.78 21.52
CA ALA A 507 -27.93 33.77 20.46
C ALA A 507 -26.78 34.74 20.74
N SER A 508 -27.06 35.91 21.34
CA SER A 508 -26.02 36.86 21.76
C SER A 508 -25.06 36.28 22.80
N ALA A 509 -25.54 35.39 23.68
CA ALA A 509 -24.69 34.71 24.64
C ALA A 509 -23.92 33.53 24.01
N CYS A 510 -24.46 32.90 22.96
CA CYS A 510 -23.71 31.95 22.13
C CYS A 510 -22.57 32.63 21.38
N LEU A 511 -22.85 33.79 20.75
CA LEU A 511 -21.83 34.59 20.08
C LEU A 511 -20.72 35.03 21.04
N LEU A 512 -21.08 35.48 22.26
CA LEU A 512 -20.10 35.85 23.29
C LEU A 512 -19.13 34.69 23.62
N ARG A 513 -19.58 33.44 23.55
CA ARG A 513 -18.75 32.27 23.85
C ARG A 513 -17.98 31.78 22.62
N ASP A 514 -18.67 31.61 21.50
CA ASP A 514 -18.15 30.88 20.34
C ASP A 514 -17.20 31.72 19.50
N VAL A 515 -17.43 33.03 19.41
CA VAL A 515 -16.52 33.93 18.68
C VAL A 515 -15.15 33.98 19.38
N PRO A 516 -15.04 34.28 20.69
CA PRO A 516 -13.74 34.25 21.36
C PRO A 516 -13.12 32.85 21.42
N PHE A 517 -13.94 31.80 21.55
CA PHE A 517 -13.42 30.42 21.58
C PHE A 517 -12.73 30.07 20.26
N SER A 518 -13.40 30.29 19.12
CA SER A 518 -12.83 30.00 17.81
C SER A 518 -11.68 30.96 17.44
N ALA A 519 -11.76 32.22 17.85
CA ALA A 519 -10.70 33.21 17.65
C ALA A 519 -9.39 32.86 18.36
N ILE A 520 -9.45 32.11 19.48
CA ILE A 520 -8.27 31.57 20.16
C ILE A 520 -7.90 30.21 19.57
N TYR A 521 -8.89 29.33 19.38
CA TYR A 521 -8.67 27.94 18.97
C TYR A 521 -7.97 27.81 17.62
N PHE A 522 -8.44 28.51 16.57
CA PHE A 522 -7.91 28.33 15.22
C PHE A 522 -6.48 28.81 15.03
N PRO A 523 -6.08 30.02 15.51
CA PRO A 523 -4.68 30.43 15.46
C PRO A 523 -3.78 29.49 16.27
N THR A 524 -4.16 29.14 17.50
CA THR A 524 -3.38 28.20 18.32
C THR A 524 -3.25 26.84 17.65
N TYR A 525 -4.33 26.35 17.02
CA TYR A 525 -4.31 25.10 16.27
C TYR A 525 -3.37 25.17 15.06
N SER A 526 -3.46 26.23 14.25
CA SER A 526 -2.61 26.40 13.07
C SER A 526 -1.13 26.52 13.43
N HIS A 527 -0.81 27.24 14.50
CA HIS A 527 0.55 27.39 14.99
C HIS A 527 1.08 26.11 15.62
N LEU A 528 0.28 25.36 16.38
CA LEU A 528 0.70 24.05 16.89
C LEU A 528 1.00 23.08 15.74
N LYS A 529 0.16 23.06 14.70
CA LYS A 529 0.41 22.23 13.53
C LYS A 529 1.73 22.60 12.83
N LYS A 530 1.95 23.90 12.59
CA LYS A 530 3.15 24.40 11.89
C LYS A 530 4.42 24.34 12.73
N ASP A 531 4.38 24.86 13.95
CA ASP A 531 5.55 25.13 14.78
C ASP A 531 5.93 23.94 15.67
N LEU A 532 4.95 23.17 16.18
CA LEU A 532 5.22 22.01 17.07
C LEU A 532 5.28 20.69 16.30
N PHE A 533 4.38 20.47 15.35
CA PHE A 533 4.35 19.22 14.58
C PHE A 533 4.99 19.32 13.18
N GLY A 534 5.39 20.51 12.74
CA GLY A 534 6.14 20.74 11.52
C GLY A 534 5.30 20.61 10.24
N GLU A 535 4.01 20.95 10.26
CA GLU A 535 3.17 20.98 9.07
C GLU A 535 3.76 21.95 8.04
N SER A 536 4.12 21.43 6.87
CA SER A 536 4.64 22.18 5.74
C SER A 536 3.91 21.74 4.47
N PRO A 537 4.02 22.47 3.35
CA PRO A 537 3.49 22.03 2.06
C PRO A 537 3.97 20.62 1.66
N THR A 538 5.11 20.17 2.19
CA THR A 538 5.76 18.88 1.94
C THR A 538 5.49 17.82 3.04
N LYS A 539 4.93 18.20 4.19
CA LYS A 539 4.65 17.30 5.32
C LYS A 539 3.23 17.51 5.82
N LYS A 540 2.31 16.65 5.36
CA LYS A 540 0.95 16.57 5.92
C LYS A 540 1.00 15.80 7.24
N LEU A 541 0.34 16.34 8.26
CA LEU A 541 0.29 15.74 9.58
C LEU A 541 -0.60 14.51 9.60
N GLY A 542 -0.17 13.48 10.34
CA GLY A 542 -1.00 12.32 10.61
C GLY A 542 -2.21 12.68 11.50
N VAL A 543 -3.26 11.86 11.45
CA VAL A 543 -4.50 12.08 12.22
C VAL A 543 -4.23 12.22 13.72
N VAL A 544 -3.31 11.42 14.27
CA VAL A 544 -2.90 11.49 15.68
C VAL A 544 -2.27 12.86 16.02
N GLN A 545 -1.43 13.40 15.13
CA GLN A 545 -0.79 14.70 15.32
C GLN A 545 -1.81 15.83 15.20
N LEU A 546 -2.71 15.76 14.21
CA LEU A 546 -3.83 16.70 14.03
C LEU A 546 -4.76 16.73 15.24
N LEU A 547 -5.09 15.55 15.81
CA LEU A 547 -5.96 15.46 16.98
C LEU A 547 -5.23 15.91 18.26
N THR A 548 -3.95 15.60 18.41
CA THR A 548 -3.14 16.08 19.56
C THR A 548 -2.97 17.60 19.52
N ALA A 549 -2.67 18.18 18.36
CA ALA A 549 -2.64 19.62 18.15
C ALA A 549 -4.00 20.26 18.50
N GLY A 550 -5.10 19.62 18.10
CA GLY A 550 -6.46 20.06 18.41
C GLY A 550 -6.77 20.03 19.91
N ALA A 551 -6.30 19.00 20.62
CA ALA A 551 -6.45 18.88 22.06
C ALA A 551 -5.71 19.97 22.82
N ILE A 552 -4.44 20.21 22.47
CA ILE A 552 -3.61 21.24 23.09
C ILE A 552 -4.16 22.64 22.77
N ALA A 553 -4.59 22.89 21.53
CA ALA A 553 -5.22 24.16 21.15
C ALA A 553 -6.53 24.44 21.90
N GLY A 554 -7.29 23.38 22.20
CA GLY A 554 -8.58 23.47 22.88
C GLY A 554 -8.50 23.87 24.35
N MET A 555 -7.39 23.56 25.05
CA MET A 555 -7.24 23.83 26.48
C MET A 555 -7.26 25.33 26.84
N PRO A 556 -6.41 26.20 26.25
CA PRO A 556 -6.43 27.64 26.56
C PRO A 556 -7.72 28.30 26.08
N ALA A 557 -8.22 27.93 24.90
CA ALA A 557 -9.49 28.43 24.37
C ALA A 557 -10.66 28.09 25.31
N ALA A 558 -10.71 26.86 25.84
CA ALA A 558 -11.74 26.45 26.78
C ALA A 558 -11.64 27.17 28.12
N TYR A 559 -10.44 27.33 28.68
CA TYR A 559 -10.28 27.96 29.98
C TYR A 559 -10.62 29.46 29.94
N LEU A 560 -10.03 30.19 28.99
CA LEU A 560 -10.18 31.65 28.87
C LEU A 560 -11.63 32.07 28.55
N THR A 561 -12.40 31.23 27.86
CA THR A 561 -13.80 31.52 27.53
C THR A 561 -14.80 30.97 28.55
N THR A 562 -14.35 30.39 29.67
CA THR A 562 -15.24 29.88 30.74
C THR A 562 -16.18 30.95 31.30
N PRO A 563 -15.74 32.21 31.54
CA PRO A 563 -16.64 33.28 31.99
C PRO A 563 -17.83 33.50 31.06
N CYS A 564 -17.60 33.48 29.74
CA CYS A 564 -18.62 33.66 28.72
C CYS A 564 -19.62 32.48 28.71
N ASP A 565 -19.12 31.26 28.91
CA ASP A 565 -19.93 30.04 28.99
C ASP A 565 -20.81 30.01 30.24
N VAL A 566 -20.33 30.49 31.40
CA VAL A 566 -21.15 30.61 32.63
C VAL A 566 -22.27 31.63 32.46
N ILE A 567 -22.01 32.78 31.84
CA ILE A 567 -23.05 33.79 31.56
C ILE A 567 -24.10 33.21 30.60
N LYS A 568 -23.67 32.52 29.54
CA LYS A 568 -24.55 31.88 28.56
C LYS A 568 -25.46 30.85 29.20
N THR A 569 -24.88 29.90 29.93
CA THR A 569 -25.64 28.80 30.55
C THR A 569 -26.70 29.34 31.50
N ARG A 570 -26.38 30.34 32.32
CA ARG A 570 -27.36 30.95 33.24
C ARG A 570 -28.45 31.75 32.55
N LEU A 571 -28.17 32.38 31.40
CA LEU A 571 -29.15 33.15 30.63
C LEU A 571 -30.12 32.26 29.83
N GLN A 572 -29.65 31.10 29.37
CA GLN A 572 -30.45 30.17 28.55
C GLN A 572 -31.32 29.20 29.37
N VAL A 573 -31.09 29.12 30.67
CA VAL A 573 -31.91 28.32 31.59
C VAL A 573 -33.08 29.15 32.14
N GLU A 574 -34.28 28.58 32.08
CA GLU A 574 -35.49 29.17 32.69
C GLU A 574 -35.29 29.32 34.21
N ALA A 575 -35.50 30.53 34.72
CA ALA A 575 -35.41 30.80 36.14
C ALA A 575 -36.55 30.11 36.91
N ARG A 576 -36.23 29.50 38.06
CA ARG A 576 -37.25 28.94 38.97
C ARG A 576 -38.02 30.06 39.67
N LYS A 577 -39.20 29.76 40.22
CA LYS A 577 -39.91 30.69 41.12
C LYS A 577 -39.01 31.01 42.32
N GLY A 578 -38.60 32.27 42.48
CA GLY A 578 -37.73 32.73 43.57
C GLY A 578 -36.26 32.96 43.20
N GLU A 579 -35.83 32.65 41.97
CA GLU A 579 -34.47 32.92 41.48
C GLU A 579 -34.38 34.25 40.70
N ALA A 580 -33.19 34.85 40.67
CA ALA A 580 -32.91 36.03 39.87
C ALA A 580 -33.15 35.76 38.37
N THR A 581 -34.00 36.58 37.76
CA THR A 581 -34.24 36.56 36.31
C THR A 581 -33.23 37.47 35.61
N TYR A 582 -32.59 36.94 34.57
CA TYR A 582 -31.61 37.70 33.79
C TYR A 582 -32.28 38.27 32.53
N THR A 583 -32.32 39.60 32.43
CA THR A 583 -32.92 40.31 31.29
C THR A 583 -31.95 40.46 30.10
N GLY A 584 -30.64 40.33 30.34
CA GLY A 584 -29.62 40.42 29.29
C GLY A 584 -28.21 40.11 29.78
N LEU A 585 -27.25 40.11 28.85
CA LEU A 585 -25.85 39.71 29.07
C LEU A 585 -25.14 40.56 30.13
N ARG A 586 -25.29 41.89 30.04
CA ARG A 586 -24.69 42.85 30.98
C ARG A 586 -25.31 42.74 32.36
N HIS A 587 -26.63 42.53 32.43
CA HIS A 587 -27.34 42.31 33.69
C HIS A 587 -26.86 41.02 34.35
N ALA A 588 -26.77 39.91 33.61
CA ALA A 588 -26.24 38.65 34.11
C ALA A 588 -24.80 38.79 34.64
N ALA A 589 -23.89 39.40 33.88
CA ALA A 589 -22.52 39.62 34.32
C ALA A 589 -22.44 40.46 35.61
N LYS A 590 -23.18 41.57 35.67
CA LYS A 590 -23.20 42.45 36.85
C LYS A 590 -23.77 41.75 38.09
N THR A 591 -24.86 41.00 37.93
CA THR A 591 -25.50 40.26 39.02
C THR A 591 -24.61 39.13 39.53
N ILE A 592 -23.99 38.34 38.63
CA ILE A 592 -23.07 37.27 39.03
C ILE A 592 -21.88 37.82 39.81
N TRP A 593 -21.31 38.94 39.34
CA TRP A 593 -20.21 39.60 40.03
C TRP A 593 -20.62 40.09 41.42
N LYS A 594 -21.79 40.72 41.54
CA LYS A 594 -22.28 41.30 42.81
C LYS A 594 -22.71 40.24 43.83
N GLU A 595 -23.33 39.15 43.39
CA GLU A 595 -23.93 38.14 44.28
C GLU A 595 -23.01 36.95 44.57
N GLU A 596 -22.14 36.55 43.64
CA GLU A 596 -21.32 35.33 43.77
C GLU A 596 -19.80 35.57 43.64
N GLY A 597 -19.39 36.78 43.24
CA GLY A 597 -17.98 37.17 43.10
C GLY A 597 -17.27 36.58 41.89
N PHE A 598 -16.00 36.97 41.70
CA PHE A 598 -15.21 36.64 40.50
C PHE A 598 -15.01 35.13 40.26
N ARG A 599 -14.86 34.33 41.33
CA ARG A 599 -14.66 32.88 41.22
C ARG A 599 -15.86 32.16 40.59
N ALA A 600 -17.06 32.77 40.60
CA ALA A 600 -18.25 32.20 40.00
C ALA A 600 -18.15 32.06 38.47
N PHE A 601 -17.42 32.97 37.81
CA PHE A 601 -17.23 32.94 36.35
C PHE A 601 -16.39 31.76 35.86
N PHE A 602 -15.59 31.14 36.72
CA PHE A 602 -14.76 29.98 36.39
C PHE A 602 -15.32 28.65 36.93
N LYS A 603 -16.55 28.66 37.49
CA LYS A 603 -17.23 27.43 37.91
C LYS A 603 -17.42 26.50 36.70
N GLY A 604 -16.94 25.27 36.85
CA GLY A 604 -16.95 24.27 35.77
C GLY A 604 -15.79 24.37 34.77
N GLY A 605 -14.84 25.29 34.95
CA GLY A 605 -13.66 25.43 34.09
C GLY A 605 -12.81 24.16 33.98
N PRO A 606 -12.36 23.54 35.09
CA PRO A 606 -11.64 22.28 35.06
C PRO A 606 -12.43 21.14 34.41
N ALA A 607 -13.74 21.05 34.66
CA ALA A 607 -14.61 20.06 34.02
C ALA A 607 -14.68 20.26 32.49
N ARG A 608 -14.59 21.51 32.02
CA ARG A 608 -14.54 21.84 30.59
C ARG A 608 -13.22 21.39 29.94
N ILE A 609 -12.09 21.58 30.60
CA ILE A 609 -10.77 21.09 30.11
C ILE A 609 -10.74 19.56 30.14
N PHE A 610 -11.18 18.97 31.24
CA PHE A 610 -11.18 17.52 31.45
C PHE A 610 -12.18 16.79 30.54
N ARG A 611 -13.18 17.47 30.01
CA ARG A 611 -14.03 16.93 28.94
C ARG A 611 -13.27 16.83 27.62
N SER A 612 -12.52 17.88 27.26
CA SER A 612 -11.90 17.98 25.93
C SER A 612 -10.91 16.85 25.67
N SER A 613 -10.01 16.56 26.61
CA SER A 613 -8.94 15.57 26.40
C SER A 613 -9.45 14.12 26.15
N PRO A 614 -10.33 13.54 26.99
CA PRO A 614 -10.89 12.21 26.74
C PRO A 614 -11.79 12.16 25.50
N GLN A 615 -12.50 13.25 25.18
CA GLN A 615 -13.33 13.31 23.98
C GLN A 615 -12.49 13.09 22.72
N PHE A 616 -11.30 13.69 22.67
CA PHE A 616 -10.36 13.48 21.57
C PHE A 616 -9.78 12.06 21.55
N GLY A 617 -9.43 11.50 22.71
CA GLY A 617 -8.95 10.11 22.80
C GLY A 617 -9.98 9.09 22.28
N PHE A 618 -11.25 9.21 22.68
CA PHE A 618 -12.32 8.35 22.17
C PHE A 618 -12.65 8.60 20.70
N THR A 619 -12.56 9.85 20.24
CA THR A 619 -12.73 10.19 18.82
C THR A 619 -11.62 9.57 17.97
N LEU A 620 -10.36 9.61 18.43
CA LEU A 620 -9.23 9.00 17.75
C LEU A 620 -9.40 7.49 17.66
N ALA A 621 -9.67 6.84 18.79
CA ALA A 621 -9.86 5.38 18.83
C ALA A 621 -11.02 4.94 17.92
N ALA A 622 -12.14 5.69 17.93
CA ALA A 622 -13.25 5.40 17.05
C ALA A 622 -12.93 5.64 15.57
N TYR A 623 -12.15 6.68 15.25
CA TYR A 623 -11.73 6.96 13.89
C TYR A 623 -10.81 5.86 13.35
N GLU A 624 -9.82 5.41 14.12
CA GLU A 624 -8.92 4.31 13.74
C GLU A 624 -9.69 2.99 13.52
N VAL A 625 -10.62 2.66 14.42
CA VAL A 625 -11.48 1.49 14.27
C VAL A 625 -12.39 1.62 13.04
N LEU A 626 -13.01 2.79 12.81
CA LEU A 626 -13.89 3.02 11.67
C LEU A 626 -13.14 2.96 10.33
N GLN A 627 -11.90 3.45 10.28
CA GLN A 627 -11.05 3.32 9.09
C GLN A 627 -10.65 1.86 8.83
N THR A 628 -10.43 1.07 9.88
CA THR A 628 -10.07 -0.35 9.76
C THR A 628 -11.27 -1.20 9.33
N VAL A 629 -12.47 -0.89 9.85
CA VAL A 629 -13.69 -1.67 9.59
C VAL A 629 -14.36 -1.27 8.28
N ILE A 630 -14.24 0.01 7.88
CA ILE A 630 -14.80 0.54 6.64
C ILE A 630 -13.66 1.23 5.86
N PRO A 631 -12.79 0.45 5.18
CA PRO A 631 -11.81 1.03 4.28
C PRO A 631 -12.50 1.59 3.04
N TYR A 632 -11.99 2.72 2.52
CA TYR A 632 -12.48 3.27 1.26
C TYR A 632 -12.23 2.25 0.13
N PRO A 633 -13.22 1.95 -0.74
CA PRO A 633 -13.03 0.98 -1.82
C PRO A 633 -11.89 1.43 -2.75
N GLY A 634 -10.83 0.64 -2.83
CA GLY A 634 -9.69 0.89 -3.72
C GLY A 634 -8.46 1.57 -3.10
N LYS A 635 -8.36 1.72 -1.77
CA LYS A 635 -7.09 2.08 -1.12
C LYS A 635 -6.36 0.79 -0.66
N PRO A 636 -5.10 0.53 -1.06
CA PRO A 636 -4.31 -0.52 -0.44
C PRO A 636 -4.08 -0.15 1.03
N ASP A 637 -4.10 -1.17 1.88
CA ASP A 637 -3.96 -1.05 3.33
C ASP A 637 -2.79 -0.14 3.68
N SER A 638 -3.02 0.91 4.47
CA SER A 638 -1.93 1.73 5.00
C SER A 638 -1.22 0.92 6.09
N GLY A 639 -0.38 -0.01 5.66
CA GLY A 639 0.42 -0.87 6.50
C GLY A 639 1.33 -0.06 7.40
N LYS A 640 1.30 -0.40 8.69
CA LYS A 640 2.25 0.07 9.69
C LYS A 640 3.66 -0.13 9.17
N VAL A 641 4.46 0.94 9.18
CA VAL A 641 5.87 0.91 8.79
C VAL A 641 6.64 0.04 9.80
N HIS A 642 6.90 -1.21 9.43
CA HIS A 642 7.79 -2.11 10.16
C HIS A 642 9.12 -2.23 9.41
N THR A 643 10.19 -1.77 10.05
CA THR A 643 11.54 -1.66 9.48
C THR A 643 12.31 -2.96 9.58
N GLY A 644 11.88 -3.98 8.82
CA GLY A 644 12.60 -5.24 8.62
C GLY A 644 12.93 -5.49 7.15
N VAL A 645 14.08 -6.11 6.87
CA VAL A 645 14.41 -6.64 5.53
C VAL A 645 13.53 -7.85 5.19
N GLY A 646 13.18 -8.67 6.19
CA GLY A 646 12.26 -9.79 6.04
C GLY A 646 10.85 -9.36 5.60
N ASP A 647 10.31 -8.28 6.17
CA ASP A 647 8.98 -7.79 5.81
C ASP A 647 8.96 -7.10 4.44
N ALA A 648 10.08 -6.48 4.03
CA ALA A 648 10.26 -5.93 2.68
C ALA A 648 10.10 -6.99 1.59
N VAL A 649 10.75 -8.14 1.82
CA VAL A 649 10.72 -9.30 0.94
C VAL A 649 9.34 -9.94 0.97
N ASN A 650 8.62 -9.92 2.10
CA ASN A 650 7.24 -10.40 2.17
C ASN A 650 6.27 -9.51 1.37
N THR A 651 6.36 -8.18 1.47
CA THR A 651 5.56 -7.27 0.62
C THR A 651 5.86 -7.39 -0.87
N LEU A 652 7.07 -7.80 -1.26
CA LEU A 652 7.40 -8.11 -2.66
C LEU A 652 6.86 -9.47 -3.08
N LYS A 653 6.96 -10.49 -2.21
CA LYS A 653 6.37 -11.82 -2.44
C LYS A 653 4.86 -11.77 -2.62
N ASP A 654 4.17 -10.90 -1.88
CA ASP A 654 2.72 -10.71 -2.04
C ASP A 654 2.35 -10.11 -3.41
N ASN A 655 3.29 -9.48 -4.12
CA ASN A 655 3.12 -8.91 -5.46
C ASN A 655 3.72 -9.78 -6.59
N LEU A 656 4.48 -10.83 -6.26
CA LEU A 656 5.04 -11.76 -7.25
C LEU A 656 4.00 -12.83 -7.59
N ASP A 657 3.79 -13.09 -8.88
CA ASP A 657 2.90 -14.16 -9.34
C ASP A 657 3.43 -15.53 -8.91
N THR A 658 2.95 -16.00 -7.76
CA THR A 658 3.26 -17.32 -7.19
C THR A 658 2.34 -18.41 -7.74
N SER A 659 1.50 -18.09 -8.72
CA SER A 659 0.67 -19.08 -9.37
C SER A 659 1.51 -20.13 -10.10
N PRO A 660 0.97 -21.33 -10.34
CA PRO A 660 1.62 -22.35 -11.15
C PRO A 660 2.08 -21.83 -12.54
N PHE A 661 1.38 -20.82 -13.09
CA PHE A 661 1.76 -20.17 -14.34
C PHE A 661 3.04 -19.35 -14.20
N GLY A 662 3.11 -18.47 -13.19
CA GLY A 662 4.30 -17.68 -12.88
C GLY A 662 5.52 -18.56 -12.62
N ARG A 663 5.34 -19.69 -11.93
CA ARG A 663 6.39 -20.69 -11.69
C ARG A 663 6.85 -21.41 -12.96
N SER A 664 5.92 -21.80 -13.83
CA SER A 664 6.25 -22.40 -15.13
C SER A 664 7.04 -21.44 -16.01
N ARG A 665 6.65 -20.16 -16.03
CA ARG A 665 7.39 -19.10 -16.72
C ARG A 665 8.80 -18.91 -16.14
N ASN A 666 8.94 -18.87 -14.82
CA ASN A 666 10.24 -18.70 -14.18
C ASN A 666 11.18 -19.89 -14.45
N ALA A 667 10.64 -21.12 -14.48
CA ALA A 667 11.39 -22.30 -14.89
C ALA A 667 11.88 -22.19 -16.34
N LEU A 668 11.03 -21.71 -17.26
CA LEU A 668 11.44 -21.44 -18.64
C LEU A 668 12.53 -20.37 -18.72
N LYS A 669 12.44 -19.27 -17.95
CA LYS A 669 13.51 -18.26 -17.90
C LYS A 669 14.86 -18.90 -17.50
N LEU A 670 14.86 -19.79 -16.51
CA LEU A 670 16.08 -20.50 -16.10
C LEU A 670 16.62 -21.43 -17.21
N ILE A 671 15.73 -22.09 -17.97
CA ILE A 671 16.15 -22.93 -19.11
C ILE A 671 16.72 -22.06 -20.24
N LEU A 672 16.12 -20.91 -20.52
CA LEU A 672 16.56 -19.98 -21.55
C LEU A 672 17.89 -19.27 -21.21
N ASP A 673 18.35 -19.32 -19.96
CA ASP A 673 19.71 -18.93 -19.59
C ASP A 673 20.78 -19.86 -20.19
N ILE A 674 20.42 -21.09 -20.54
CA ILE A 674 21.33 -22.04 -21.19
C ILE A 674 21.51 -21.66 -22.66
N ASP A 675 20.41 -21.46 -23.38
CA ASP A 675 20.36 -20.93 -24.74
C ASP A 675 18.93 -20.42 -25.03
N GLU A 676 18.79 -19.32 -25.78
CA GLU A 676 17.48 -18.71 -26.03
C GLU A 676 16.58 -19.52 -26.99
N ASP A 677 17.14 -20.47 -27.72
CA ASP A 677 16.43 -21.29 -28.70
C ASP A 677 15.79 -22.55 -28.12
N PHE A 678 15.96 -22.80 -26.82
CA PHE A 678 15.27 -23.91 -26.14
C PHE A 678 13.76 -23.84 -26.37
N GLY A 679 13.21 -24.91 -26.94
CA GLY A 679 11.77 -25.08 -27.20
C GLY A 679 11.20 -24.31 -28.37
N LYS A 680 12.03 -23.60 -29.16
CA LYS A 680 11.57 -23.01 -30.42
C LYS A 680 11.39 -24.12 -31.45
N VAL A 681 10.28 -24.11 -32.18
CA VAL A 681 10.07 -25.02 -33.31
C VAL A 681 11.12 -24.71 -34.38
N LYS A 682 12.06 -25.65 -34.60
CA LYS A 682 13.09 -25.51 -35.63
C LYS A 682 12.45 -25.73 -37.00
N LEU A 683 12.43 -24.69 -37.83
CA LEU A 683 12.13 -24.86 -39.25
C LEU A 683 13.22 -25.76 -39.86
N PRO A 684 12.87 -26.74 -40.72
CA PRO A 684 13.88 -27.57 -41.37
C PRO A 684 14.87 -26.66 -42.10
N SER A 685 16.18 -26.93 -41.99
CA SER A 685 17.18 -26.14 -42.70
C SER A 685 16.98 -26.28 -44.22
N GLN A 686 17.47 -25.34 -45.02
CA GLN A 686 17.38 -25.42 -46.49
C GLN A 686 17.97 -26.74 -47.06
N GLU A 687 18.95 -27.33 -46.38
CA GLU A 687 19.48 -28.67 -46.69
C GLU A 687 18.51 -29.81 -46.32
N THR A 688 17.73 -29.64 -45.25
CA THR A 688 16.69 -30.59 -44.83
C THR A 688 15.47 -30.51 -45.76
N TRP A 689 15.11 -29.31 -46.25
CA TRP A 689 14.12 -29.12 -47.32
C TRP A 689 14.54 -29.78 -48.64
N LYS A 690 15.84 -29.79 -48.96
CA LYS A 690 16.35 -30.52 -50.14
C LYS A 690 16.32 -32.05 -49.97
N LYS A 691 16.28 -32.56 -48.72
CA LYS A 691 16.20 -34.00 -48.41
C LYS A 691 14.77 -34.51 -48.21
N LEU A 692 13.79 -33.63 -48.01
CA LEU A 692 12.37 -33.96 -47.86
C LEU A 692 11.78 -34.80 -49.03
N PRO A 693 12.15 -34.57 -50.32
CA PRO A 693 11.65 -35.40 -51.42
C PRO A 693 12.15 -36.86 -51.37
N ALA A 694 13.26 -37.15 -50.68
CA ALA A 694 13.81 -38.50 -50.56
C ALA A 694 13.24 -39.30 -49.37
N LEU A 695 12.65 -38.62 -48.39
CA LEU A 695 12.05 -39.23 -47.20
C LEU A 695 10.52 -39.43 -47.32
N VAL A 696 9.87 -38.69 -48.21
CA VAL A 696 8.43 -38.79 -48.49
C VAL A 696 8.15 -39.60 -49.78
N GLY A 697 9.17 -39.87 -50.60
CA GLY A 697 9.06 -40.66 -51.83
C GLY A 697 9.61 -42.07 -51.68
N GLY A 698 8.84 -42.99 -51.10
CA GLY A 698 9.24 -44.40 -50.99
C GLY A 698 8.12 -45.35 -50.63
N GLY A 699 7.22 -45.63 -51.59
CA GLY A 699 6.37 -46.83 -51.54
C GLY A 699 5.08 -46.75 -52.35
N GLY A 700 5.08 -47.23 -53.60
CA GLY A 700 3.85 -47.68 -54.27
C GLY A 700 3.78 -47.50 -55.80
N SER A 701 4.00 -48.61 -56.53
CA SER A 701 3.61 -48.94 -57.91
C SER A 701 4.22 -48.17 -59.11
N SER A 702 5.22 -48.75 -59.77
CA SER A 702 5.04 -49.70 -60.89
C SER A 702 6.24 -50.63 -61.01
#